data_AF-A0A4S8XRK7-F1
#
_entry.id   AF-A0A4S8XRK7-F1
#
_cell.length_a   1.000
_cell.length_b   1.000
_cell.length_c   1.000
_cell.angle_alpha   90.00
_cell.angle_beta   90.00
_cell.angle_gamma   90.00
#
_symmetry.space_group_name_H-M   'P 1'
#
loop_
_entity.id
_entity.type
_entity.pdbx_description
1 polymer ?
#
loop_
_entity_poly.entity_id
_entity_poly.type
_entity_poly.pdbx_seq_one_letter_code
_entity_poly.pdbx_strand_id
1 'polypeptide(L)'
;MGLAQEAGRVAAEFEYSDAQVNKAVKEFIRQMDEGLEKSGTTMSQIPTYVTAVPNGTEKGLYMAVDLGGTNFRVCSIDLHGNSTFSLTQSKVAIPRELMVAQTSKELFSFLAKQIATFLQTHHGEHYHATIRRRATIHSESGFEEREIFNLGFTFSFPVEQVGINKGKLIRWTKGFDIADAVGKDVCKLLQDEIDALHLPVRVAALVNDTVGTLMARSYTSPGKTGTLLGAIFGTGTNGAYVEKLDKVKKLNGAENSANVDRTTGEMIINTEWGSFDNELSVLPNTPYDNSLDKETPNPGIQMFEKRISGMFLGEILRLAIVDLIKERKTSLFSDDNSSSNDVHSTTCLAENSPLWQPWGLDTSFLSIAHGDNSNGFKVTRQTLDKDYGVHAASSEDAKAVKLIAAAIGKRAARLSAVAIAAVVIATDKLSAPKDIATADDTPVNEDEMVDIGVDGSLVEFYPGFEDYIREALQQIEGIGKHGEKRIRIGIAKDGSGVGAALIALVADKLAKQEQLKELVQSPVDLWGQFLFSAHKHPADILTSLPNMGPNSVDPMFPDSPVSFSPSVVDSLQNSSETDSTRSRNLELQIQQRVTAELERIRDEEAQRLAQYTERLTPSSEEQSDDSSSPSLKDKISSALTPSSSQNKDRSNDSVSKEVAELRSKLERRKKLDQTDASVEKAKDGLVQCLRLNDRRPLDCWEQVEAFKAEVAKLEQKFVDRTLR
;
A
#
# COMPACT_ATOMS: atom_id res chain seq x y z
N MET A 1 -4.10 -19.36 48.62
CA MET A 1 -4.91 -18.31 47.97
C MET A 1 -5.69 -19.01 46.86
N GLY A 2 -6.94 -18.63 46.61
CA GLY A 2 -7.72 -19.27 45.55
C GLY A 2 -7.18 -18.91 44.16
N LEU A 3 -7.40 -19.77 43.16
CA LEU A 3 -6.92 -19.57 41.79
C LEU A 3 -7.30 -18.18 41.22
N ALA A 4 -8.52 -17.72 41.46
CA ALA A 4 -8.98 -16.41 41.02
C ALA A 4 -8.18 -15.24 41.60
N GLN A 5 -7.72 -15.35 42.85
CA GLN A 5 -6.92 -14.31 43.51
C GLN A 5 -5.51 -14.26 42.91
N GLU A 6 -4.91 -15.43 42.67
CA GLU A 6 -3.57 -15.51 42.09
C GLU A 6 -3.55 -15.05 40.63
N ALA A 7 -4.54 -15.49 39.84
CA ALA A 7 -4.72 -14.98 38.47
C ALA A 7 -4.94 -13.46 38.45
N GLY A 8 -5.65 -12.91 39.44
CA GLY A 8 -5.79 -11.46 39.63
C GLY A 8 -4.47 -10.77 39.96
N ARG A 9 -3.62 -11.39 40.79
CA ARG A 9 -2.27 -10.88 41.10
C ARG A 9 -1.39 -10.84 39.85
N VAL A 10 -1.35 -11.93 39.09
CA VAL A 10 -0.59 -12.02 37.83
C VAL A 10 -1.12 -11.02 36.80
N ALA A 11 -2.44 -10.91 36.64
CA ALA A 11 -3.04 -9.92 35.75
C ALA A 11 -2.68 -8.48 36.14
N ALA A 12 -2.57 -8.17 37.44
CA ALA A 12 -2.17 -6.84 37.92
C ALA A 12 -0.69 -6.51 37.59
N GLU A 13 0.19 -7.51 37.41
CA GLU A 13 1.57 -7.25 36.94
C GLU A 13 1.61 -6.69 35.51
N PHE A 14 0.59 -6.96 34.71
CA PHE A 14 0.45 -6.45 33.35
C PHE A 14 -0.27 -5.09 33.30
N GLU A 15 -0.71 -4.55 34.42
CA GLU A 15 -1.35 -3.24 34.46
C GLU A 15 -0.36 -2.15 34.03
N TYR A 16 -0.81 -1.30 33.09
CA TYR A 16 -0.01 -0.20 32.56
C TYR A 16 -0.76 1.11 32.79
N SER A 17 -0.53 1.73 33.94
CA SER A 17 -1.27 2.89 34.43
C SER A 17 -1.18 4.11 33.51
N ASP A 18 -2.13 5.04 33.63
CA ASP A 18 -2.12 6.29 32.86
C ASP A 18 -0.86 7.12 33.11
N ALA A 19 -0.33 7.10 34.34
CA ALA A 19 0.93 7.77 34.66
C ALA A 19 2.13 7.16 33.92
N GLN A 20 2.17 5.83 33.79
CA GLN A 20 3.22 5.15 33.02
C GLN A 20 3.09 5.43 31.52
N VAL A 21 1.87 5.42 30.97
CA VAL A 21 1.60 5.80 29.58
C VAL A 21 2.15 7.21 29.30
N ASN A 22 1.80 8.19 30.14
CA ASN A 22 2.27 9.58 29.99
C ASN A 22 3.80 9.72 30.10
N LYS A 23 4.43 8.98 31.04
CA LYS A 23 5.89 8.94 31.16
C LYS A 23 6.54 8.39 29.89
N ALA A 24 5.99 7.31 29.34
CA ALA A 24 6.51 6.70 28.13
C ALA A 24 6.31 7.57 26.89
N VAL A 25 5.21 8.31 26.76
CA VAL A 25 5.00 9.26 25.65
C VAL A 25 6.10 10.33 25.64
N LYS A 26 6.44 10.88 26.81
CA LYS A 26 7.50 11.89 26.94
C LYS A 26 8.87 11.33 26.53
N GLU A 27 9.19 10.11 26.98
CA GLU A 27 10.44 9.45 26.60
C GLU A 27 10.47 9.04 25.12
N PHE A 28 9.33 8.63 24.56
CA PHE A 28 9.21 8.29 23.15
C PHE A 28 9.48 9.52 22.27
N ILE A 29 8.87 10.67 22.58
CA ILE A 29 9.14 11.93 21.87
C ILE A 29 10.63 12.29 21.98
N ARG A 30 11.23 12.16 23.17
CA ARG A 30 12.67 12.42 23.37
C ARG A 30 13.56 11.54 22.47
N GLN A 31 13.28 10.24 22.38
CA GLN A 31 14.05 9.31 21.52
C GLN A 31 13.76 9.53 20.03
N MET A 32 12.55 9.94 19.65
CA MET A 32 12.24 10.37 18.28
C MET A 32 13.09 11.58 17.89
N ASP A 33 13.09 12.64 18.70
CA ASP A 33 13.88 13.85 18.44
C ASP A 33 15.37 13.51 18.35
N GLU A 34 15.89 12.70 19.28
CA GLU A 34 17.29 12.26 19.25
C GLU A 34 17.64 11.52 17.94
N GLY A 35 16.76 10.64 17.47
CA GLY A 35 16.95 9.89 16.23
C GLY A 35 16.87 10.75 14.97
N LEU A 36 16.19 11.89 14.99
CA LEU A 36 16.19 12.86 13.87
C LEU A 36 17.49 13.68 13.83
N GLU A 37 18.16 13.86 14.97
CA GLU A 37 19.38 14.65 15.08
C GLU A 37 20.65 13.91 14.64
N LYS A 38 20.77 12.63 14.98
CA LYS A 38 21.99 11.83 14.71
C LYS A 38 21.67 10.36 14.40
N SER A 39 22.61 9.67 13.76
CA SER A 39 22.54 8.23 13.50
C SER A 39 23.06 7.40 14.69
N GLY A 40 22.71 6.11 14.75
CA GLY A 40 23.20 5.18 15.78
C GLY A 40 22.48 5.29 17.14
N THR A 41 21.28 5.87 17.15
CA THR A 41 20.39 6.00 18.31
C THR A 41 19.49 4.78 18.47
N THR A 42 18.89 4.64 19.65
CA THR A 42 17.94 3.56 19.98
C THR A 42 16.75 3.52 19.01
N MET A 43 16.12 4.67 18.75
CA MET A 43 15.17 4.83 17.64
C MET A 43 15.90 5.36 16.41
N SER A 44 15.84 4.62 15.30
CA SER A 44 16.67 4.93 14.12
C SER A 44 16.14 6.08 13.28
N GLN A 45 14.83 6.34 13.24
CA GLN A 45 14.20 7.42 12.48
C GLN A 45 14.68 7.50 11.01
N ILE A 46 14.67 6.38 10.31
CA ILE A 46 15.27 6.20 8.98
C ILE A 46 14.61 7.13 7.94
N PRO A 47 15.38 8.02 7.28
CA PRO A 47 14.87 8.82 6.17
C PRO A 47 14.55 7.94 4.96
N THR A 48 13.32 8.01 4.47
CA THR A 48 12.85 7.13 3.38
C THR A 48 13.04 7.73 1.99
N TYR A 49 13.38 9.03 1.91
CA TYR A 49 13.43 9.81 0.67
C TYR A 49 12.10 9.90 -0.08
N VAL A 50 10.98 9.53 0.56
CA VAL A 50 9.62 9.75 0.05
C VAL A 50 9.12 11.09 0.55
N THR A 51 9.02 12.07 -0.35
CA THR A 51 8.75 13.48 -0.02
C THR A 51 7.33 13.93 -0.33
N ALA A 52 6.53 13.07 -0.95
CA ALA A 52 5.14 13.35 -1.30
C ALA A 52 4.22 12.23 -0.84
N VAL A 53 3.03 12.62 -0.36
CA VAL A 53 1.97 11.72 0.09
C VAL A 53 0.79 11.82 -0.88
N PRO A 54 0.18 10.70 -1.31
CA PRO A 54 -0.88 10.71 -2.29
C PRO A 54 -2.17 11.29 -1.72
N ASN A 55 -2.98 11.87 -2.59
CA ASN A 55 -4.25 12.52 -2.23
C ASN A 55 -5.49 11.88 -2.90
N GLY A 56 -5.32 10.76 -3.59
CA GLY A 56 -6.40 10.02 -4.22
C GLY A 56 -6.65 10.40 -5.69
N THR A 57 -6.00 11.45 -6.19
CA THR A 57 -6.14 11.92 -7.59
C THR A 57 -5.17 11.22 -8.54
N GLU A 58 -4.23 10.45 -8.01
CA GLU A 58 -3.22 9.73 -8.76
C GLU A 58 -3.82 8.71 -9.72
N LYS A 59 -3.25 8.63 -10.94
CA LYS A 59 -3.69 7.71 -11.98
C LYS A 59 -2.54 6.92 -12.57
N GLY A 60 -2.87 5.76 -13.12
CA GLY A 60 -1.97 4.95 -13.93
C GLY A 60 -1.68 3.59 -13.33
N LEU A 61 -1.02 2.77 -14.15
CA LEU A 61 -0.68 1.39 -13.85
C LEU A 61 0.76 1.28 -13.35
N TYR A 62 0.91 0.77 -12.13
CA TYR A 62 2.21 0.61 -11.46
C TYR A 62 2.36 -0.83 -10.97
N MET A 63 3.59 -1.27 -10.80
CA MET A 63 3.89 -2.59 -10.26
C MET A 63 4.38 -2.48 -8.82
N ALA A 64 4.13 -3.53 -8.06
CA ALA A 64 4.73 -3.72 -6.75
C ALA A 64 5.17 -5.17 -6.59
N VAL A 65 6.26 -5.39 -5.89
CA VAL A 65 6.67 -6.72 -5.47
C VAL A 65 7.01 -6.71 -3.99
N ASP A 66 6.67 -7.81 -3.33
CA ASP A 66 6.80 -7.95 -1.88
C ASP A 66 7.53 -9.26 -1.58
N LEU A 67 8.74 -9.12 -1.04
CA LEU A 67 9.55 -10.23 -0.57
C LEU A 67 9.25 -10.52 0.91
N GLY A 68 8.24 -11.37 1.12
CA GLY A 68 7.88 -11.86 2.44
C GLY A 68 8.81 -12.96 2.97
N GLY A 69 8.57 -13.40 4.21
CA GLY A 69 9.36 -14.44 4.88
C GLY A 69 9.20 -15.86 4.30
N THR A 70 8.14 -16.12 3.53
CA THR A 70 7.82 -17.46 3.01
C THR A 70 7.32 -17.42 1.58
N ASN A 71 6.78 -16.28 1.16
CA ASN A 71 6.18 -16.11 -0.16
C ASN A 71 6.69 -14.83 -0.78
N PHE A 72 6.85 -14.87 -2.09
CA PHE A 72 7.05 -13.71 -2.93
C PHE A 72 5.74 -13.35 -3.61
N ARG A 73 5.42 -12.07 -3.67
CA ARG A 73 4.20 -11.58 -4.30
C ARG A 73 4.53 -10.52 -5.35
N VAL A 74 3.86 -10.62 -6.49
CA VAL A 74 3.92 -9.65 -7.58
C VAL A 74 2.52 -9.09 -7.81
N CYS A 75 2.41 -7.77 -7.85
CA CYS A 75 1.16 -7.04 -8.01
C CYS A 75 1.26 -6.02 -9.15
N SER A 76 0.15 -5.80 -9.86
CA SER A 76 -0.07 -4.62 -10.67
C SER A 76 -1.31 -3.87 -10.17
N ILE A 77 -1.14 -2.58 -9.96
CA ILE A 77 -2.13 -1.69 -9.35
C ILE A 77 -2.49 -0.64 -10.40
N ASP A 78 -3.75 -0.62 -10.81
CA ASP A 78 -4.29 0.43 -11.67
C ASP A 78 -5.02 1.47 -10.80
N LEU A 79 -4.44 2.66 -10.71
CA LEU A 79 -4.98 3.78 -9.94
C LEU A 79 -5.99 4.56 -10.81
N HIS A 80 -7.22 4.71 -10.33
CA HIS A 80 -8.29 5.33 -11.11
C HIS A 80 -8.37 6.86 -10.92
N GLY A 81 -7.69 7.43 -9.92
CA GLY A 81 -7.67 8.87 -9.63
C GLY A 81 -8.96 9.42 -9.00
N ASN A 82 -9.66 8.55 -8.29
CA ASN A 82 -10.86 8.85 -7.51
C ASN A 82 -10.83 8.09 -6.17
N SER A 83 -9.63 7.91 -5.60
CA SER A 83 -9.38 7.12 -4.38
C SER A 83 -9.73 5.63 -4.48
N THR A 84 -9.97 5.11 -5.70
CA THR A 84 -10.16 3.67 -5.95
C THR A 84 -9.05 3.12 -6.85
N PHE A 85 -8.85 1.80 -6.78
CA PHE A 85 -7.84 1.11 -7.57
C PHE A 85 -8.29 -0.32 -7.91
N SER A 86 -7.71 -0.88 -8.96
CA SER A 86 -7.83 -2.30 -9.30
C SER A 86 -6.51 -3.01 -9.02
N LEU A 87 -6.56 -4.16 -8.34
CA LEU A 87 -5.38 -4.96 -7.97
C LEU A 87 -5.43 -6.31 -8.68
N THR A 88 -4.36 -6.63 -9.42
CA THR A 88 -4.07 -7.99 -9.88
C THR A 88 -2.81 -8.46 -9.19
N GLN A 89 -2.81 -9.67 -8.62
CA GLN A 89 -1.66 -10.20 -7.88
C GLN A 89 -1.44 -11.69 -8.16
N SER A 90 -0.17 -12.11 -8.05
CA SER A 90 0.24 -13.51 -7.99
C SER A 90 1.15 -13.71 -6.80
N LYS A 91 0.98 -14.83 -6.10
CA LYS A 91 1.76 -15.19 -4.92
C LYS A 91 2.38 -16.57 -5.15
N VAL A 92 3.66 -16.69 -4.82
CA VAL A 92 4.42 -17.93 -4.97
C VAL A 92 5.25 -18.18 -3.72
N ALA A 93 5.35 -19.45 -3.31
CA ALA A 93 6.22 -19.83 -2.20
C ALA A 93 7.69 -19.70 -2.61
N ILE A 94 8.52 -19.23 -1.69
CA ILE A 94 9.97 -19.13 -1.89
C ILE A 94 10.57 -20.50 -1.54
N PRO A 95 11.27 -21.17 -2.47
CA PRO A 95 12.00 -22.40 -2.16
C PRO A 95 13.01 -22.16 -1.04
N ARG A 96 13.07 -23.06 -0.05
CA ARG A 96 13.91 -22.88 1.15
C ARG A 96 15.40 -22.81 0.81
N GLU A 97 15.81 -23.55 -0.20
CA GLU A 97 17.16 -23.55 -0.75
C GLU A 97 17.60 -22.15 -1.23
N LEU A 98 16.66 -21.33 -1.73
CA LEU A 98 16.96 -19.96 -2.16
C LEU A 98 17.10 -18.99 -0.98
N MET A 99 16.54 -19.31 0.18
CA MET A 99 16.65 -18.48 1.38
C MET A 99 18.04 -18.58 2.02
N VAL A 100 18.77 -19.66 1.76
CA VAL A 100 20.12 -19.94 2.28
C VAL A 100 21.14 -20.17 1.16
N ALA A 101 20.86 -19.62 -0.02
CA ALA A 101 21.72 -19.74 -1.19
C ALA A 101 23.10 -19.12 -0.92
N GLN A 102 24.13 -19.65 -1.58
CA GLN A 102 25.49 -19.11 -1.43
C GLN A 102 25.62 -17.70 -2.02
N THR A 103 24.86 -17.41 -3.08
CA THR A 103 24.92 -16.13 -3.80
C THR A 103 23.56 -15.46 -3.84
N SER A 104 23.53 -14.13 -3.80
CA SER A 104 22.26 -13.39 -3.90
C SER A 104 21.58 -13.58 -5.26
N LYS A 105 22.39 -13.83 -6.30
CA LYS A 105 21.94 -13.99 -7.69
C LYS A 105 20.81 -15.02 -7.83
N GLU A 106 20.89 -16.16 -7.16
CA GLU A 106 19.88 -17.22 -7.29
C GLU A 106 18.49 -16.77 -6.83
N LEU A 107 18.43 -16.09 -5.68
CA LEU A 107 17.19 -15.51 -5.16
C LEU A 107 16.66 -14.42 -6.11
N PHE A 108 17.47 -13.42 -6.45
CA PHE A 108 17.02 -12.30 -7.28
C PHE A 108 16.63 -12.73 -8.71
N SER A 109 17.32 -13.73 -9.28
CA SER A 109 16.95 -14.34 -10.56
C SER A 109 15.60 -15.05 -10.48
N PHE A 110 15.31 -15.75 -9.37
CA PHE A 110 13.99 -16.31 -9.12
C PHE A 110 12.93 -15.20 -9.07
N LEU A 111 13.15 -14.11 -8.33
CA LEU A 111 12.21 -12.99 -8.26
C LEU A 111 11.92 -12.39 -9.64
N ALA A 112 12.97 -12.13 -10.44
CA ALA A 112 12.85 -11.59 -11.80
C ALA A 112 12.05 -12.52 -12.73
N LYS A 113 12.22 -13.86 -12.62
CA LYS A 113 11.42 -14.84 -13.38
C LYS A 113 9.94 -14.83 -12.98
N GLN A 114 9.63 -14.61 -11.71
CA GLN A 114 8.24 -14.48 -11.26
C GLN A 114 7.60 -13.20 -11.80
N ILE A 115 8.35 -12.09 -11.84
CA ILE A 115 7.91 -10.83 -12.49
C ILE A 115 7.64 -11.08 -13.98
N ALA A 116 8.54 -11.75 -14.70
CA ALA A 116 8.36 -12.10 -16.11
C ALA A 116 7.09 -12.93 -16.35
N THR A 117 6.89 -13.98 -15.54
CA THR A 117 5.71 -14.86 -15.61
C THR A 117 4.42 -14.07 -15.38
N PHE A 118 4.42 -13.18 -14.39
CA PHE A 118 3.28 -12.32 -14.09
C PHE A 118 2.95 -11.38 -15.26
N LEU A 119 3.96 -10.72 -15.85
CA LEU A 119 3.79 -9.84 -17.00
C LEU A 119 3.23 -10.58 -18.21
N GLN A 120 3.72 -11.79 -18.50
CA GLN A 120 3.21 -12.60 -19.61
C GLN A 120 1.75 -12.98 -19.42
N THR A 121 1.37 -13.31 -18.17
CA THR A 121 0.01 -13.78 -17.84
C THR A 121 -1.01 -12.65 -17.83
N HIS A 122 -0.66 -11.50 -17.25
CA HIS A 122 -1.62 -10.42 -16.98
C HIS A 122 -1.45 -9.18 -17.86
N HIS A 123 -0.27 -8.98 -18.45
CA HIS A 123 0.08 -7.80 -19.26
C HIS A 123 0.71 -8.22 -20.60
N GLY A 124 0.30 -9.38 -21.13
CA GLY A 124 0.93 -10.03 -22.29
C GLY A 124 0.97 -9.15 -23.55
N GLU A 125 -0.07 -8.37 -23.84
CA GLU A 125 -0.07 -7.48 -25.00
C GLU A 125 1.02 -6.39 -24.89
N HIS A 126 1.11 -5.76 -23.72
CA HIS A 126 2.12 -4.74 -23.41
C HIS A 126 3.53 -5.35 -23.42
N TYR A 127 3.70 -6.51 -22.80
CA TYR A 127 4.94 -7.28 -22.79
C TYR A 127 5.44 -7.57 -24.21
N HIS A 128 4.58 -8.12 -25.08
CA HIS A 128 4.96 -8.44 -26.46
C HIS A 128 5.13 -7.21 -27.35
N ALA A 129 4.40 -6.10 -27.09
CA ALA A 129 4.54 -4.85 -27.85
C ALA A 129 5.91 -4.19 -27.60
N THR A 130 6.32 -4.09 -26.33
CA THR A 130 7.59 -3.47 -25.95
C THR A 130 8.79 -4.32 -26.41
N ILE A 131 8.73 -5.66 -26.29
CA ILE A 131 9.77 -6.56 -26.80
C ILE A 131 9.88 -6.48 -28.34
N ARG A 132 8.74 -6.47 -29.07
CA ARG A 132 8.74 -6.33 -30.53
C ARG A 132 9.34 -5.00 -30.99
N ARG A 133 9.08 -3.90 -30.30
CA ARG A 133 9.69 -2.59 -30.59
C ARG A 133 11.19 -2.55 -30.31
N ARG A 134 11.64 -3.15 -29.19
CA ARG A 134 13.09 -3.31 -28.90
C ARG A 134 13.82 -4.07 -30.00
N ALA A 135 13.17 -5.06 -30.63
CA ALA A 135 13.75 -5.81 -31.74
C ALA A 135 13.73 -5.08 -33.09
N THR A 136 13.00 -3.97 -33.25
CA THR A 136 12.74 -3.32 -34.55
C THR A 136 13.33 -1.91 -34.71
N ILE A 137 14.01 -1.35 -33.70
CA ILE A 137 14.53 0.03 -33.77
C ILE A 137 16.04 0.08 -34.04
N HIS A 138 16.37 0.48 -35.27
CA HIS A 138 17.60 1.18 -35.68
C HIS A 138 17.26 2.65 -36.07
N SER A 139 16.56 3.42 -35.22
CA SER A 139 16.22 4.83 -35.54
C SER A 139 17.18 5.81 -34.89
N GLU A 140 17.59 6.84 -35.63
CA GLU A 140 18.48 7.95 -35.19
C GLU A 140 17.91 8.80 -34.03
N SER A 141 16.62 8.67 -33.69
CA SER A 141 15.93 9.46 -32.66
C SER A 141 15.84 8.80 -31.27
N GLY A 142 16.68 7.82 -30.95
CA GLY A 142 16.82 7.26 -29.60
C GLY A 142 15.60 6.46 -29.08
N PHE A 143 15.81 5.75 -27.96
CA PHE A 143 14.78 5.00 -27.24
C PHE A 143 13.87 5.97 -26.46
N GLU A 144 12.57 6.01 -26.74
CA GLU A 144 11.61 6.69 -25.86
C GLU A 144 11.19 5.73 -24.73
N GLU A 145 11.44 6.09 -23.46
CA GLU A 145 11.05 5.35 -22.23
C GLU A 145 9.52 5.18 -22.01
N ARG A 146 8.70 5.28 -23.06
CA ARG A 146 7.24 5.48 -22.95
C ARG A 146 6.42 4.28 -22.46
N GLU A 147 7.05 3.13 -22.15
CA GLU A 147 6.33 1.89 -21.82
C GLU A 147 7.01 1.03 -20.73
N ILE A 148 7.80 1.63 -19.84
CA ILE A 148 8.43 0.91 -18.71
C ILE A 148 7.49 0.91 -17.50
N PHE A 149 7.26 -0.26 -16.91
CA PHE A 149 6.55 -0.36 -15.64
C PHE A 149 7.46 0.07 -14.49
N ASN A 150 7.05 1.13 -13.79
CA ASN A 150 7.68 1.51 -12.52
C ASN A 150 7.22 0.55 -11.42
N LEU A 151 8.20 -0.05 -10.74
CA LEU A 151 8.00 -1.07 -9.73
C LEU A 151 8.46 -0.56 -8.36
N GLY A 152 7.58 -0.64 -7.38
CA GLY A 152 7.91 -0.50 -5.97
C GLY A 152 8.36 -1.85 -5.40
N PHE A 153 9.56 -1.88 -4.81
CA PHE A 153 10.11 -3.08 -4.21
C PHE A 153 9.95 -3.01 -2.69
N THR A 154 8.93 -3.70 -2.17
CA THR A 154 8.74 -3.87 -0.74
C THR A 154 9.70 -4.93 -0.21
N PHE A 155 10.62 -4.47 0.64
CA PHE A 155 11.72 -5.27 1.14
C PHE A 155 11.84 -5.10 2.65
N SER A 156 11.10 -5.93 3.37
CA SER A 156 10.87 -5.81 4.81
C SER A 156 12.00 -6.48 5.62
N PHE A 157 13.23 -6.07 5.34
CA PHE A 157 14.45 -6.44 6.06
C PHE A 157 15.20 -5.16 6.49
N PRO A 158 16.07 -5.25 7.51
CA PRO A 158 16.90 -4.12 7.90
C PRO A 158 17.79 -3.63 6.74
N VAL A 159 17.53 -2.41 6.27
CA VAL A 159 18.25 -1.79 5.15
C VAL A 159 18.73 -0.39 5.56
N GLU A 160 19.97 -0.07 5.21
CA GLU A 160 20.47 1.29 5.20
C GLU A 160 20.01 1.97 3.90
N GLN A 161 18.93 2.74 3.98
CA GLN A 161 18.38 3.43 2.82
C GLN A 161 19.17 4.72 2.54
N VAL A 162 19.67 4.84 1.31
CA VAL A 162 20.51 5.97 0.86
C VAL A 162 19.87 6.78 -0.28
N GLY A 163 18.70 6.35 -0.72
CA GLY A 163 17.86 7.04 -1.70
C GLY A 163 16.51 6.34 -1.85
N ILE A 164 15.60 6.91 -2.65
CA ILE A 164 14.26 6.34 -2.84
C ILE A 164 14.32 4.94 -3.46
N ASN A 165 15.29 4.66 -4.33
CA ASN A 165 15.49 3.39 -5.02
C ASN A 165 16.85 2.74 -4.72
N LYS A 166 17.45 3.04 -3.56
CA LYS A 166 18.77 2.54 -3.18
C LYS A 166 18.80 2.19 -1.70
N GLY A 167 19.19 0.97 -1.38
CA GLY A 167 19.33 0.57 0.02
C GLY A 167 20.21 -0.65 0.19
N LYS A 168 21.17 -0.54 1.12
CA LYS A 168 22.12 -1.62 1.42
C LYS A 168 21.56 -2.53 2.50
N LEU A 169 21.49 -3.83 2.23
CA LEU A 169 21.07 -4.80 3.23
C LEU A 169 22.02 -4.79 4.43
N ILE A 170 21.49 -4.61 5.65
CA ILE A 170 22.31 -4.65 6.88
C ILE A 170 22.47 -6.10 7.34
N ARG A 171 21.36 -6.85 7.40
CA ARG A 171 21.33 -8.25 7.81
C ARG A 171 20.04 -8.92 7.36
N TRP A 172 20.11 -10.23 7.14
CA TRP A 172 18.93 -11.04 6.91
C TRP A 172 18.17 -11.35 8.21
N THR A 173 16.87 -11.58 8.06
CA THR A 173 15.96 -12.04 9.12
C THR A 173 14.99 -13.06 8.50
N LYS A 174 13.97 -13.50 9.25
CA LYS A 174 12.87 -14.35 8.71
C LYS A 174 13.37 -15.67 8.06
N GLY A 175 14.50 -16.20 8.53
CA GLY A 175 15.09 -17.44 8.04
C GLY A 175 15.93 -17.33 6.77
N PHE A 176 16.13 -16.11 6.24
CA PHE A 176 17.10 -15.87 5.17
C PHE A 176 18.52 -15.82 5.74
N ASP A 177 19.49 -16.35 4.99
CA ASP A 177 20.91 -16.31 5.31
C ASP A 177 21.75 -16.39 4.03
N ILE A 178 21.84 -15.26 3.32
CA ILE A 178 22.62 -15.12 2.08
C ILE A 178 23.72 -14.09 2.31
N ALA A 179 24.89 -14.54 2.78
CA ALA A 179 26.00 -13.67 3.16
C ALA A 179 26.42 -12.71 2.03
N ASP A 180 26.36 -13.16 0.78
CA ASP A 180 26.73 -12.38 -0.41
C ASP A 180 25.84 -11.14 -0.63
N ALA A 181 24.61 -11.09 -0.12
CA ALA A 181 23.72 -9.93 -0.28
C ALA A 181 24.00 -8.80 0.74
N VAL A 182 24.65 -9.11 1.86
CA VAL A 182 24.87 -8.16 2.96
C VAL A 182 25.81 -7.03 2.50
N GLY A 183 25.41 -5.79 2.77
CA GLY A 183 26.10 -4.58 2.34
C GLY A 183 25.88 -4.16 0.88
N LYS A 184 25.18 -4.98 0.08
CA LYS A 184 24.86 -4.67 -1.32
C LYS A 184 23.51 -3.98 -1.47
N ASP A 185 23.39 -3.18 -2.53
CA ASP A 185 22.15 -2.49 -2.89
C ASP A 185 21.12 -3.48 -3.45
N VAL A 186 20.06 -3.74 -2.70
CA VAL A 186 19.04 -4.75 -3.04
C VAL A 186 18.19 -4.35 -4.24
N CYS A 187 17.98 -3.04 -4.47
CA CYS A 187 17.29 -2.56 -5.66
C CYS A 187 18.12 -2.84 -6.91
N LYS A 188 19.42 -2.60 -6.83
CA LYS A 188 20.35 -2.93 -7.92
C LYS A 188 20.41 -4.43 -8.20
N LEU A 189 20.48 -5.27 -7.16
CA LEU A 189 20.48 -6.72 -7.33
C LEU A 189 19.23 -7.22 -8.07
N LEU A 190 18.06 -6.66 -7.77
CA LEU A 190 16.83 -7.00 -8.47
C LEU A 190 16.82 -6.43 -9.91
N GLN A 191 17.24 -5.17 -10.08
CA GLN A 191 17.27 -4.52 -11.40
C GLN A 191 18.21 -5.24 -12.36
N ASP A 192 19.40 -5.66 -11.91
CA ASP A 192 20.39 -6.35 -12.74
C ASP A 192 19.80 -7.68 -13.30
N GLU A 193 19.00 -8.42 -12.52
CA GLU A 193 18.34 -9.65 -12.97
C GLU A 193 17.09 -9.40 -13.84
N ILE A 194 16.36 -8.29 -13.61
CA ILE A 194 15.28 -7.83 -14.49
C ILE A 194 15.83 -7.45 -15.87
N ASP A 195 16.95 -6.74 -15.90
CA ASP A 195 17.63 -6.30 -17.12
C ASP A 195 18.22 -7.48 -17.90
N ALA A 196 18.75 -8.48 -17.19
CA ALA A 196 19.24 -9.73 -17.78
C ALA A 196 18.13 -10.53 -18.49
N LEU A 197 16.88 -10.41 -18.03
CA LEU A 197 15.70 -10.97 -18.69
C LEU A 197 15.07 -10.02 -19.73
N HIS A 198 15.68 -8.84 -19.94
CA HIS A 198 15.20 -7.80 -20.87
C HIS A 198 13.75 -7.38 -20.63
N LEU A 199 13.30 -7.38 -19.38
CA LEU A 199 11.93 -7.00 -19.05
C LEU A 199 11.75 -5.47 -19.15
N PRO A 200 10.54 -4.97 -19.46
CA PRO A 200 10.24 -3.54 -19.48
C PRO A 200 9.86 -3.03 -18.08
N VAL A 201 10.71 -3.28 -17.08
CA VAL A 201 10.44 -2.96 -15.67
C VAL A 201 11.62 -2.19 -15.07
N ARG A 202 11.32 -1.16 -14.29
CA ARG A 202 12.31 -0.38 -13.54
C ARG A 202 11.96 -0.39 -12.06
N VAL A 203 12.91 -0.79 -11.21
CA VAL A 203 12.83 -0.69 -9.76
C VAL A 203 12.93 0.79 -9.38
N ALA A 204 11.77 1.42 -9.24
CA ALA A 204 11.64 2.86 -9.04
C ALA A 204 11.71 3.27 -7.57
N ALA A 205 11.40 2.35 -6.65
CA ALA A 205 11.45 2.62 -5.22
C ALA A 205 11.75 1.38 -4.39
N LEU A 206 12.43 1.58 -3.27
CA LEU A 206 12.56 0.66 -2.15
C LEU A 206 11.55 1.07 -1.07
N VAL A 207 10.81 0.10 -0.56
CA VAL A 207 9.65 0.36 0.30
C VAL A 207 9.72 -0.45 1.58
N ASN A 208 9.50 0.22 2.71
CA ASN A 208 9.19 -0.42 3.98
C ASN A 208 7.67 -0.56 4.12
N ASP A 209 7.21 -1.67 4.72
CA ASP A 209 5.78 -1.97 4.89
C ASP A 209 5.02 -0.80 5.52
N THR A 210 5.55 -0.16 6.56
CA THR A 210 4.87 0.95 7.28
C THR A 210 4.71 2.21 6.42
N VAL A 211 5.70 2.50 5.57
CA VAL A 211 5.64 3.58 4.58
C VAL A 211 4.56 3.25 3.56
N GLY A 212 4.53 2.00 3.09
CA GLY A 212 3.47 1.51 2.21
C GLY A 212 2.07 1.63 2.84
N THR A 213 1.92 1.25 4.11
CA THR A 213 0.67 1.39 4.89
C THR A 213 0.20 2.85 4.93
N LEU A 214 1.10 3.80 5.20
CA LEU A 214 0.79 5.24 5.17
C LEU A 214 0.29 5.66 3.78
N MET A 215 1.01 5.29 2.73
CA MET A 215 0.71 5.70 1.35
C MET A 215 -0.63 5.12 0.86
N ALA A 216 -0.87 3.84 1.13
CA ALA A 216 -2.13 3.17 0.79
C ALA A 216 -3.32 3.80 1.53
N ARG A 217 -3.14 4.11 2.83
CA ARG A 217 -4.18 4.83 3.58
C ARG A 217 -4.44 6.20 2.99
N SER A 218 -3.40 6.98 2.71
CA SER A 218 -3.59 8.36 2.22
C SER A 218 -4.29 8.41 0.86
N TYR A 219 -4.06 7.43 -0.02
CA TYR A 219 -4.77 7.35 -1.29
C TYR A 219 -6.26 7.03 -1.13
N THR A 220 -6.62 6.21 -0.15
CA THR A 220 -7.99 5.70 0.06
C THR A 220 -8.79 6.47 1.12
N SER A 221 -8.13 7.38 1.86
CA SER A 221 -8.76 8.08 2.98
C SER A 221 -9.88 9.00 2.47
N PRO A 222 -11.07 9.02 3.13
CA PRO A 222 -12.23 9.75 2.65
C PRO A 222 -12.19 11.27 2.91
N GLY A 223 -11.02 11.85 3.16
CA GLY A 223 -10.87 13.25 3.59
C GLY A 223 -9.92 14.08 2.71
N LYS A 224 -9.94 15.40 2.91
CA LYS A 224 -8.95 16.32 2.32
C LYS A 224 -7.63 16.36 3.10
N THR A 225 -7.61 15.81 4.32
CA THR A 225 -6.41 15.78 5.17
C THR A 225 -5.56 14.57 4.80
N GLY A 226 -4.27 14.79 4.59
CA GLY A 226 -3.31 13.72 4.34
C GLY A 226 -3.12 12.83 5.58
N THR A 227 -2.86 11.55 5.36
CA THR A 227 -2.54 10.61 6.43
C THR A 227 -1.19 10.96 7.07
N LEU A 228 -1.17 11.08 8.40
CA LEU A 228 0.02 11.44 9.17
C LEU A 228 0.93 10.25 9.42
N LEU A 229 0.35 9.11 9.79
CA LEU A 229 1.05 7.93 10.31
C LEU A 229 0.52 6.67 9.64
N GLY A 230 1.43 5.81 9.19
CA GLY A 230 1.17 4.41 8.89
C GLY A 230 1.80 3.55 9.98
N ALA A 231 0.99 2.74 10.67
CA ALA A 231 1.44 1.92 11.79
C ALA A 231 1.09 0.45 11.55
N ILE A 232 1.99 -0.45 11.94
CA ILE A 232 1.78 -1.89 11.89
C ILE A 232 1.71 -2.43 13.33
N PHE A 233 0.62 -3.13 13.63
CA PHE A 233 0.38 -3.88 14.86
C PHE A 233 0.02 -5.32 14.50
N GLY A 234 1.02 -6.15 14.22
CA GLY A 234 0.85 -7.53 13.77
C GLY A 234 1.89 -8.46 14.38
N THR A 235 2.52 -9.31 13.57
CA THR A 235 3.63 -10.17 14.01
C THR A 235 4.78 -9.35 14.59
N GLY A 236 5.09 -8.21 13.99
CA GLY A 236 5.97 -7.17 14.54
C GLY A 236 5.19 -5.87 14.81
N THR A 237 5.89 -4.84 15.27
CA THR A 237 5.33 -3.48 15.30
C THR A 237 6.33 -2.44 14.84
N ASN A 238 5.87 -1.54 13.98
CA ASN A 238 6.64 -0.41 13.50
C ASN A 238 5.69 0.70 13.02
N GLY A 239 6.20 1.90 12.77
CA GLY A 239 5.45 2.96 12.13
C GLY A 239 6.32 3.92 11.33
N ALA A 240 5.70 4.53 10.33
CA ALA A 240 6.28 5.60 9.53
C ALA A 240 5.35 6.79 9.50
N TYR A 241 5.88 8.00 9.55
CA TYR A 241 5.09 9.22 9.65
C TYR A 241 5.65 10.35 8.81
N VAL A 242 4.81 11.35 8.49
CA VAL A 242 5.23 12.54 7.75
C VAL A 242 5.88 13.55 8.70
N GLU A 243 7.15 13.89 8.45
CA GLU A 243 7.93 14.86 9.22
C GLU A 243 8.40 16.03 8.35
N LYS A 244 8.57 17.20 8.98
CA LYS A 244 9.17 18.36 8.33
C LYS A 244 10.67 18.15 8.13
N LEU A 245 11.16 18.39 6.91
CA LEU A 245 12.57 18.23 6.56
C LEU A 245 13.50 19.07 7.46
N ASP A 246 13.06 20.24 7.91
CA ASP A 246 13.82 21.11 8.82
C ASP A 246 14.17 20.45 10.16
N LYS A 247 13.37 19.46 10.60
CA LYS A 247 13.65 18.71 11.84
C LYS A 247 14.64 17.57 11.64
N VAL A 248 14.85 17.09 10.41
CA VAL A 248 15.69 15.92 10.10
C VAL A 248 17.17 16.34 10.00
N LYS A 249 17.76 16.80 11.11
CA LYS A 249 19.10 17.42 11.11
C LYS A 249 20.21 16.45 10.70
N LYS A 250 20.04 15.14 10.87
CA LYS A 250 21.04 14.15 10.44
C LYS A 250 21.25 14.11 8.93
N LEU A 251 20.30 14.64 8.14
CA LEU A 251 20.46 14.81 6.70
C LEU A 251 21.29 16.05 6.34
N ASN A 252 21.68 16.93 7.27
CA ASN A 252 22.42 18.15 6.95
C ASN A 252 23.95 17.93 6.81
N GLY A 253 24.44 16.71 7.01
CA GLY A 253 25.88 16.36 6.89
C GLY A 253 26.15 15.03 6.17
N ALA A 254 25.15 14.41 5.57
CA ALA A 254 25.32 13.17 4.82
C ALA A 254 25.85 13.47 3.41
N GLU A 255 26.71 12.62 2.84
CA GLU A 255 27.17 12.78 1.45
C GLU A 255 26.00 12.81 0.43
N ASN A 256 24.83 12.27 0.83
CA ASN A 256 23.61 12.21 0.02
C ASN A 256 22.64 13.38 0.23
N SER A 257 22.97 14.41 1.02
CA SER A 257 22.11 15.58 1.25
C SER A 257 21.71 16.32 -0.03
N ALA A 258 22.55 16.22 -1.08
CA ALA A 258 22.30 16.84 -2.38
C ALA A 258 21.15 16.16 -3.17
N ASN A 259 20.84 14.90 -2.87
CA ASN A 259 19.84 14.09 -3.60
C ASN A 259 18.47 14.04 -2.89
N VAL A 260 18.28 14.87 -1.86
CA VAL A 260 17.00 14.95 -1.14
C VAL A 260 16.12 15.98 -1.83
N ASP A 261 14.96 15.54 -2.33
CA ASP A 261 13.94 16.45 -2.79
C ASP A 261 13.39 17.29 -1.60
N ARG A 262 13.32 18.61 -1.79
CA ARG A 262 12.86 19.57 -0.78
C ARG A 262 11.60 20.32 -1.22
N THR A 263 10.99 19.93 -2.35
CA THR A 263 9.87 20.67 -2.95
C THR A 263 8.66 20.80 -2.03
N THR A 264 8.35 19.77 -1.24
CA THR A 264 7.22 19.76 -0.30
C THR A 264 7.59 20.27 1.10
N GLY A 265 8.87 20.30 1.45
CA GLY A 265 9.34 20.56 2.81
C GLY A 265 9.09 19.41 3.80
N GLU A 266 8.57 18.28 3.34
CA GLU A 266 8.22 17.12 4.17
C GLU A 266 8.86 15.83 3.64
N MET A 267 9.07 14.87 4.53
CA MET A 267 9.54 13.52 4.20
C MET A 267 8.89 12.50 5.12
N ILE A 268 8.56 11.32 4.59
CA ILE A 268 8.17 10.19 5.43
C ILE A 268 9.40 9.64 6.14
N ILE A 269 9.31 9.50 7.46
CA ILE A 269 10.34 8.91 8.31
C ILE A 269 9.85 7.57 8.82
N ASN A 270 10.64 6.52 8.61
CA ASN A 270 10.39 5.22 9.21
C ASN A 270 11.03 5.19 10.61
N THR A 271 10.21 5.09 11.65
CA THR A 271 10.68 5.25 13.03
C THR A 271 11.58 4.10 13.49
N GLU A 272 11.34 2.88 12.99
CA GLU A 272 11.86 1.64 13.58
C GLU A 272 11.63 1.57 15.09
N TRP A 273 10.42 1.94 15.54
CA TRP A 273 10.12 2.12 16.95
C TRP A 273 10.14 0.84 17.78
N GLY A 274 10.29 -0.33 17.16
CA GLY A 274 10.37 -1.60 17.90
C GLY A 274 11.53 -1.63 18.90
N SER A 275 12.59 -0.86 18.65
CA SER A 275 13.74 -0.67 19.54
C SER A 275 13.55 0.39 20.63
N PHE A 276 12.42 1.09 20.69
CA PHE A 276 12.16 2.11 21.71
C PHE A 276 12.46 1.58 23.12
N ASP A 277 13.21 2.36 23.90
CA ASP A 277 13.54 2.10 25.30
C ASP A 277 14.13 0.70 25.56
N ASN A 278 15.11 0.29 24.74
CA ASN A 278 15.89 -0.94 24.97
C ASN A 278 16.56 -0.96 26.35
N GLU A 279 16.85 0.20 26.94
CA GLU A 279 17.41 0.38 28.28
C GLU A 279 16.39 0.17 29.41
N LEU A 280 15.10 0.03 29.09
CA LEU A 280 13.99 -0.17 30.04
C LEU A 280 13.85 0.93 31.10
N SER A 281 13.97 2.20 30.70
CA SER A 281 13.81 3.36 31.58
C SER A 281 12.35 3.69 31.90
N VAL A 282 11.42 3.33 31.01
CA VAL A 282 9.98 3.62 31.12
C VAL A 282 9.09 2.42 30.80
N LEU A 283 9.55 1.46 30.00
CA LEU A 283 8.76 0.30 29.63
C LEU A 283 8.47 -0.60 30.84
N PRO A 284 7.27 -1.19 30.92
CA PRO A 284 6.95 -2.15 31.97
C PRO A 284 7.83 -3.39 31.82
N ASN A 285 8.24 -3.99 32.93
CA ASN A 285 9.10 -5.16 32.90
C ASN A 285 8.68 -6.20 33.93
N THR A 286 7.92 -7.20 33.48
CA THR A 286 7.48 -8.32 34.32
C THR A 286 8.52 -9.44 34.33
N PRO A 287 8.44 -10.42 35.26
CA PRO A 287 9.27 -11.63 35.21
C PRO A 287 9.14 -12.39 33.88
N TYR A 288 7.96 -12.34 33.26
CA TYR A 288 7.65 -12.98 31.99
C TYR A 288 8.33 -12.28 30.81
N ASP A 289 8.30 -10.95 30.77
CA ASP A 289 9.01 -10.16 29.74
C ASP A 289 10.52 -10.41 29.81
N ASN A 290 11.08 -10.48 31.03
CA ASN A 290 12.50 -10.78 31.25
C ASN A 290 12.88 -12.20 30.81
N SER A 291 12.00 -13.18 31.01
CA SER A 291 12.25 -14.57 30.61
C SER A 291 12.18 -14.72 29.10
N LEU A 292 11.15 -14.11 28.49
CA LEU A 292 11.00 -14.06 27.03
C LEU A 292 12.22 -13.42 26.37
N ASP A 293 12.67 -12.25 26.86
CA ASP A 293 13.80 -11.53 26.27
C ASP A 293 15.08 -12.37 26.22
N LYS A 294 15.40 -13.04 27.34
CA LYS A 294 16.58 -13.91 27.48
C LYS A 294 16.58 -15.09 26.51
N GLU A 295 15.42 -15.61 26.17
CA GLU A 295 15.27 -16.75 25.27
C GLU A 295 15.14 -16.33 23.79
N THR A 296 15.00 -15.03 23.51
CA THR A 296 15.02 -14.55 22.12
C THR A 296 16.43 -14.55 21.54
N PRO A 297 16.60 -14.62 20.20
CA PRO A 297 17.91 -14.54 19.56
C PRO A 297 18.67 -13.23 19.79
N ASN A 298 17.96 -12.16 20.17
CA ASN A 298 18.53 -10.83 20.38
C ASN A 298 18.11 -10.28 21.76
N PRO A 299 18.68 -10.78 22.88
CA PRO A 299 18.37 -10.27 24.21
C PRO A 299 18.72 -8.78 24.36
N GLY A 300 17.85 -8.02 25.02
CA GLY A 300 18.02 -6.58 25.26
C GLY A 300 17.77 -5.66 24.05
N ILE A 301 17.29 -6.21 22.93
CA ILE A 301 16.99 -5.45 21.70
C ILE A 301 15.51 -5.65 21.33
N GLN A 302 14.90 -4.66 20.68
CA GLN A 302 13.48 -4.68 20.28
C GLN A 302 12.54 -4.76 21.50
N MET A 303 12.89 -4.07 22.59
CA MET A 303 12.17 -4.20 23.85
C MET A 303 10.72 -3.71 23.79
N PHE A 304 10.44 -2.67 23.01
CA PHE A 304 9.07 -2.21 22.77
C PHE A 304 8.26 -3.23 21.95
N GLU A 305 8.84 -3.74 20.87
CA GLU A 305 8.18 -4.73 20.02
C GLU A 305 7.81 -6.01 20.79
N LYS A 306 8.72 -6.51 21.63
CA LYS A 306 8.50 -7.68 22.50
C LYS A 306 7.29 -7.57 23.43
N ARG A 307 6.82 -6.36 23.71
CA ARG A 307 5.69 -6.09 24.62
C ARG A 307 4.37 -5.84 23.90
N ILE A 308 4.40 -5.69 22.57
CA ILE A 308 3.23 -5.34 21.76
C ILE A 308 2.92 -6.45 20.76
N SER A 309 3.92 -6.94 20.03
CA SER A 309 3.66 -7.66 18.80
C SER A 309 3.11 -9.07 19.02
N GLY A 310 2.28 -9.52 18.09
CA GLY A 310 1.61 -10.81 18.12
C GLY A 310 2.57 -12.00 18.00
N MET A 311 3.85 -11.79 17.70
CA MET A 311 4.85 -12.85 17.83
C MET A 311 5.10 -13.23 19.30
N PHE A 312 5.00 -12.26 20.22
CA PHE A 312 5.46 -12.41 21.61
C PHE A 312 4.34 -12.57 22.63
N LEU A 313 3.15 -11.99 22.38
CA LEU A 313 2.08 -11.99 23.39
C LEU A 313 1.61 -13.40 23.82
N GLY A 314 1.57 -14.35 22.88
CA GLY A 314 1.29 -15.76 23.19
C GLY A 314 2.34 -16.37 24.13
N GLU A 315 3.62 -16.12 23.87
CA GLU A 315 4.70 -16.64 24.72
C GLU A 315 4.67 -16.01 26.13
N ILE A 316 4.32 -14.73 26.25
CA ILE A 316 4.14 -14.06 27.55
C ILE A 316 3.01 -14.73 28.34
N LEU A 317 1.87 -15.03 27.69
CA LEU A 317 0.78 -15.75 28.34
C LEU A 317 1.21 -17.17 28.74
N ARG A 318 1.94 -17.88 27.87
CA ARG A 318 2.47 -19.22 28.17
C ARG A 318 3.33 -19.20 29.42
N LEU A 319 4.27 -18.27 29.51
CA LEU A 319 5.17 -18.13 30.65
C LEU A 319 4.39 -17.85 31.94
N ALA A 320 3.38 -16.98 31.89
CA ALA A 320 2.51 -16.70 33.03
C ALA A 320 1.69 -17.94 33.48
N ILE A 321 1.14 -18.70 32.54
CA ILE A 321 0.42 -19.95 32.82
C ILE A 321 1.35 -20.99 33.43
N VAL A 322 2.53 -21.19 32.85
CA VAL A 322 3.52 -22.18 33.31
C VAL A 322 4.02 -21.85 34.72
N ASP A 323 4.22 -20.58 35.01
CA ASP A 323 4.59 -20.10 36.34
C ASP A 323 3.50 -20.43 37.37
N LEU A 324 2.24 -20.12 37.06
CA LEU A 324 1.09 -20.46 37.91
C LEU A 324 0.95 -21.97 38.17
N ILE A 325 1.17 -22.81 37.14
CA ILE A 325 1.13 -24.27 37.30
C ILE A 325 2.26 -24.77 38.22
N LYS A 326 3.45 -24.16 38.14
CA LYS A 326 4.62 -24.54 38.96
C LYS A 326 4.48 -24.08 40.40
N GLU A 327 3.82 -22.95 40.63
CA GLU A 327 3.49 -22.48 41.97
C GLU A 327 2.44 -23.41 42.60
N ARG A 328 2.91 -24.41 43.38
CA ARG A 328 2.11 -25.41 44.12
C ARG A 328 1.05 -24.85 45.10
N LYS A 329 0.84 -23.54 45.11
CA LYS A 329 -0.18 -22.83 45.89
C LYS A 329 -1.47 -22.60 45.09
N THR A 330 -1.45 -22.82 43.78
CA THR A 330 -2.63 -22.74 42.91
C THR A 330 -3.04 -24.13 42.42
N SER A 331 -4.30 -24.26 42.05
CA SER A 331 -4.86 -25.47 41.43
C SER A 331 -5.09 -25.29 39.92
N LEU A 332 -4.31 -24.43 39.24
CA LEU A 332 -4.50 -24.18 37.81
C LEU A 332 -4.25 -25.46 37.02
N PHE A 333 -5.27 -25.92 36.29
CA PHE A 333 -5.26 -27.18 35.54
C PHE A 333 -4.95 -28.42 36.39
N SER A 334 -5.32 -28.40 37.67
CA SER A 334 -5.14 -29.53 38.57
C SER A 334 -6.27 -29.61 39.58
N ASP A 335 -6.85 -30.81 39.75
CA ASP A 335 -7.86 -31.05 40.77
C ASP A 335 -7.46 -32.22 41.68
N ASP A 336 -7.79 -32.12 42.97
CA ASP A 336 -7.62 -33.23 43.91
C ASP A 336 -8.59 -34.40 43.61
N ASN A 337 -9.79 -34.09 43.10
CA ASN A 337 -10.79 -35.08 42.70
C ASN A 337 -11.86 -34.46 41.78
N SER A 338 -12.69 -35.28 41.13
CA SER A 338 -13.73 -34.81 40.19
C SER A 338 -14.89 -34.03 40.84
N SER A 339 -15.01 -34.00 42.17
CA SER A 339 -16.12 -33.29 42.84
C SER A 339 -15.85 -31.79 43.02
N SER A 340 -14.61 -31.33 42.82
CA SER A 340 -14.21 -29.93 43.01
C SER A 340 -14.44 -29.03 41.81
N ASN A 341 -14.83 -29.55 40.65
CA ASN A 341 -15.04 -28.75 39.44
C ASN A 341 -16.44 -28.93 38.81
N ASP A 342 -16.81 -27.99 37.94
CA ASP A 342 -18.10 -27.96 37.24
C ASP A 342 -18.25 -29.03 36.16
N VAL A 343 -17.19 -29.78 35.86
CA VAL A 343 -17.11 -30.78 34.77
C VAL A 343 -17.37 -32.18 35.28
N HIS A 344 -17.26 -32.40 36.60
CA HIS A 344 -17.32 -33.70 37.24
C HIS A 344 -16.32 -34.72 36.68
N SER A 345 -15.15 -34.24 36.21
CA SER A 345 -14.05 -35.04 35.68
C SER A 345 -12.72 -34.43 36.13
N THR A 346 -11.72 -35.23 36.45
CA THR A 346 -10.41 -34.71 36.91
C THR A 346 -9.72 -33.93 35.80
N THR A 347 -9.35 -32.67 36.07
CA THR A 347 -8.55 -31.88 35.12
C THR A 347 -7.16 -32.48 35.00
N CYS A 348 -6.67 -32.67 33.77
CA CYS A 348 -5.32 -33.15 33.53
C CYS A 348 -4.64 -32.39 32.40
N LEU A 349 -3.38 -32.03 32.65
CA LEU A 349 -2.48 -31.44 31.67
C LEU A 349 -1.58 -32.53 31.10
N ALA A 350 -1.64 -32.74 29.79
CA ALA A 350 -0.84 -33.74 29.11
C ALA A 350 0.67 -33.48 29.28
N GLU A 351 1.46 -34.53 29.47
CA GLU A 351 2.93 -34.44 29.63
C GLU A 351 3.61 -33.85 28.38
N ASN A 352 3.04 -34.10 27.21
CA ASN A 352 3.51 -33.57 25.92
C ASN A 352 2.78 -32.29 25.50
N SER A 353 2.08 -31.60 26.41
CA SER A 353 1.38 -30.36 26.11
C SER A 353 2.31 -29.32 25.48
N PRO A 354 1.85 -28.60 24.44
CA PRO A 354 2.55 -27.44 23.89
C PRO A 354 2.86 -26.37 24.95
N LEU A 355 2.11 -26.27 26.04
CA LEU A 355 2.37 -25.30 27.12
C LEU A 355 3.78 -25.46 27.73
N TRP A 356 4.33 -26.67 27.72
CA TRP A 356 5.68 -26.94 28.20
C TRP A 356 6.78 -26.55 27.23
N GLN A 357 6.44 -26.34 25.96
CA GLN A 357 7.39 -26.01 24.90
C GLN A 357 7.45 -24.48 24.72
N PRO A 358 8.65 -23.88 24.66
CA PRO A 358 8.79 -22.48 24.24
C PRO A 358 8.07 -22.24 22.90
N TRP A 359 7.33 -21.13 22.81
CA TRP A 359 6.51 -20.77 21.65
C TRP A 359 5.37 -21.74 21.34
N GLY A 360 5.03 -22.63 22.27
CA GLY A 360 3.95 -23.60 22.09
C GLY A 360 2.55 -23.00 22.21
N LEU A 361 2.42 -21.73 22.59
CA LEU A 361 1.17 -20.96 22.62
C LEU A 361 1.33 -19.69 21.81
N ASP A 362 0.43 -19.48 20.86
CA ASP A 362 0.42 -18.31 20.00
C ASP A 362 -0.61 -17.25 20.44
N THR A 363 -0.51 -16.07 19.84
CA THR A 363 -1.42 -14.95 20.14
C THR A 363 -2.85 -15.20 19.66
N SER A 364 -3.10 -16.19 18.81
CA SER A 364 -4.48 -16.53 18.41
C SER A 364 -5.26 -17.09 19.60
N PHE A 365 -4.62 -17.89 20.47
CA PHE A 365 -5.24 -18.34 21.70
C PHE A 365 -5.51 -17.20 22.68
N LEU A 366 -4.60 -16.22 22.77
CA LEU A 366 -4.81 -14.99 23.54
C LEU A 366 -6.09 -14.27 23.10
N SER A 367 -6.30 -14.12 21.78
CA SER A 367 -7.51 -13.53 21.20
C SER A 367 -8.77 -14.37 21.49
N ILE A 368 -8.68 -15.70 21.36
CA ILE A 368 -9.80 -16.62 21.64
C ILE A 368 -10.22 -16.51 23.11
N ALA A 369 -9.27 -16.61 24.04
CA ALA A 369 -9.55 -16.56 25.47
C ALA A 369 -10.15 -15.21 25.88
N HIS A 370 -9.59 -14.11 25.37
CA HIS A 370 -10.12 -12.77 25.64
C HIS A 370 -11.55 -12.59 25.10
N GLY A 371 -11.78 -12.99 23.84
CA GLY A 371 -13.05 -12.84 23.14
C GLY A 371 -14.16 -13.80 23.57
N ASP A 372 -13.86 -14.86 24.32
CA ASP A 372 -14.83 -15.88 24.71
C ASP A 372 -15.81 -15.38 25.78
N ASN A 373 -17.01 -14.99 25.36
CA ASN A 373 -18.11 -14.59 26.24
C ASN A 373 -19.17 -15.68 26.41
N SER A 374 -18.85 -16.93 26.03
CA SER A 374 -19.78 -18.06 26.21
C SER A 374 -19.90 -18.45 27.68
N ASN A 375 -21.05 -19.06 28.04
CA ASN A 375 -21.27 -19.55 29.40
C ASN A 375 -20.20 -20.56 29.79
N GLY A 376 -19.50 -20.29 30.90
CA GLY A 376 -18.42 -21.13 31.40
C GLY A 376 -17.18 -21.16 30.50
N PHE A 377 -17.02 -20.19 29.58
CA PHE A 377 -15.86 -20.06 28.68
C PHE A 377 -15.62 -21.32 27.84
N LYS A 378 -16.70 -21.83 27.24
CA LYS A 378 -16.72 -23.08 26.49
C LYS A 378 -15.71 -23.10 25.35
N VAL A 379 -15.54 -22.00 24.62
CA VAL A 379 -14.61 -21.94 23.48
C VAL A 379 -13.18 -22.06 23.99
N THR A 380 -12.83 -21.30 25.03
CA THR A 380 -11.52 -21.34 25.69
C THR A 380 -11.21 -22.75 26.17
N ARG A 381 -12.17 -23.41 26.84
CA ARG A 381 -12.01 -24.78 27.34
C ARG A 381 -11.84 -25.80 26.22
N GLN A 382 -12.60 -25.68 25.14
CA GLN A 382 -12.47 -26.55 23.97
C GLN A 382 -11.11 -26.40 23.30
N THR A 383 -10.60 -25.18 23.19
CA THR A 383 -9.27 -24.92 22.63
C THR A 383 -8.16 -25.42 23.55
N LEU A 384 -8.29 -25.20 24.87
CA LEU A 384 -7.39 -25.75 25.89
C LEU A 384 -7.28 -27.28 25.81
N ASP A 385 -8.40 -27.97 25.64
CA ASP A 385 -8.44 -29.43 25.49
C ASP A 385 -7.79 -29.87 24.17
N LYS A 386 -8.31 -29.36 23.05
CA LYS A 386 -7.96 -29.82 21.70
C LYS A 386 -6.52 -29.47 21.30
N ASP A 387 -6.10 -28.24 21.56
CA ASP A 387 -4.87 -27.69 20.99
C ASP A 387 -3.73 -27.69 22.02
N TYR A 388 -4.06 -27.68 23.32
CA TYR A 388 -3.08 -27.59 24.41
C TYR A 388 -3.05 -28.80 25.35
N GLY A 389 -3.91 -29.82 25.14
CA GLY A 389 -3.91 -31.03 25.95
C GLY A 389 -4.29 -30.80 27.41
N VAL A 390 -5.11 -29.79 27.68
CA VAL A 390 -5.67 -29.51 29.01
C VAL A 390 -7.09 -30.07 29.07
N HIS A 391 -7.21 -31.35 29.43
CA HIS A 391 -8.49 -32.04 29.43
C HIS A 391 -9.31 -31.66 30.66
N ALA A 392 -10.63 -31.56 30.45
CA ALA A 392 -11.61 -31.27 31.50
C ALA A 392 -11.35 -29.98 32.31
N ALA A 393 -10.65 -28.98 31.73
CA ALA A 393 -10.44 -27.67 32.35
C ALA A 393 -11.75 -27.09 32.89
N SER A 394 -11.73 -26.56 34.11
CA SER A 394 -12.90 -25.98 34.76
C SER A 394 -13.24 -24.60 34.21
N SER A 395 -14.44 -24.11 34.55
CA SER A 395 -14.81 -22.71 34.29
C SER A 395 -13.93 -21.71 35.05
N GLU A 396 -13.38 -22.08 36.20
CA GLU A 396 -12.46 -21.25 36.98
C GLU A 396 -11.08 -21.17 36.32
N ASP A 397 -10.56 -22.29 35.80
CA ASP A 397 -9.31 -22.32 35.02
C ASP A 397 -9.41 -21.42 33.78
N ALA A 398 -10.47 -21.59 33.01
CA ALA A 398 -10.69 -20.80 31.81
C ALA A 398 -10.86 -19.30 32.12
N LYS A 399 -11.50 -18.98 33.25
CA LYS A 399 -11.62 -17.59 33.74
C LYS A 399 -10.26 -17.00 34.11
N ALA A 400 -9.41 -17.77 34.78
CA ALA A 400 -8.06 -17.35 35.14
C ALA A 400 -7.22 -17.03 33.90
N VAL A 401 -7.23 -17.92 32.90
CA VAL A 401 -6.55 -17.72 31.62
C VAL A 401 -7.07 -16.49 30.89
N LYS A 402 -8.41 -16.34 30.79
CA LYS A 402 -9.03 -15.17 30.16
C LYS A 402 -8.64 -13.85 30.83
N LEU A 403 -8.57 -13.83 32.16
CA LEU A 403 -8.20 -12.63 32.93
C LEU A 403 -6.77 -12.17 32.61
N ILE A 404 -5.81 -13.10 32.58
CA ILE A 404 -4.41 -12.81 32.27
C ILE A 404 -4.28 -12.41 30.79
N ALA A 405 -4.95 -13.13 29.89
CA ALA A 405 -4.96 -12.83 28.46
C ALA A 405 -5.47 -11.41 28.17
N ALA A 406 -6.55 -11.00 28.85
CA ALA A 406 -7.11 -9.66 28.75
C ALA A 406 -6.12 -8.58 29.24
N ALA A 407 -5.42 -8.83 30.35
CA ALA A 407 -4.45 -7.89 30.89
C ALA A 407 -3.24 -7.69 29.95
N ILE A 408 -2.71 -8.78 29.38
CA ILE A 408 -1.62 -8.74 28.39
C ILE A 408 -2.05 -7.96 27.13
N GLY A 409 -3.22 -8.27 26.58
CA GLY A 409 -3.73 -7.57 25.39
C GLY A 409 -4.00 -6.09 25.62
N LYS A 410 -4.62 -5.76 26.77
CA LYS A 410 -4.84 -4.35 27.17
C LYS A 410 -3.51 -3.60 27.32
N ARG A 411 -2.49 -4.21 27.95
CA ARG A 411 -1.14 -3.64 28.04
C ARG A 411 -0.56 -3.33 26.66
N ALA A 412 -0.62 -4.29 25.73
CA ALA A 412 -0.10 -4.14 24.37
C ALA A 412 -0.79 -2.99 23.60
N ALA A 413 -2.12 -2.88 23.72
CA ALA A 413 -2.89 -1.78 23.11
C ALA A 413 -2.53 -0.41 23.73
N ARG A 414 -2.39 -0.33 25.05
CA ARG A 414 -2.01 0.91 25.73
C ARG A 414 -0.59 1.35 25.39
N LEU A 415 0.34 0.41 25.19
CA LEU A 415 1.68 0.70 24.67
C LEU A 415 1.63 1.15 23.20
N SER A 416 0.75 0.56 22.38
CA SER A 416 0.53 1.01 20.99
C SER A 416 0.05 2.46 20.91
N ALA A 417 -0.81 2.88 21.86
CA ALA A 417 -1.24 4.26 21.99
C ALA A 417 -0.10 5.25 22.31
N VAL A 418 0.95 4.82 23.03
CA VAL A 418 2.14 5.65 23.31
C VAL A 418 2.80 6.09 22.01
N ALA A 419 3.03 5.15 21.08
CA ALA A 419 3.68 5.43 19.80
C ALA A 419 2.83 6.37 18.93
N ILE A 420 1.51 6.10 18.84
CA ILE A 420 0.57 6.95 18.10
C ILE A 420 0.55 8.37 18.66
N ALA A 421 0.37 8.51 19.98
CA ALA A 421 0.29 9.82 20.63
C ALA A 421 1.59 10.60 20.50
N ALA A 422 2.74 9.95 20.67
CA ALA A 422 4.05 10.59 20.54
C ALA A 422 4.23 11.22 19.15
N VAL A 423 3.89 10.50 18.07
CA VAL A 423 3.95 11.03 16.70
C VAL A 423 3.00 12.21 16.52
N VAL A 424 1.76 12.08 16.99
CA VAL A 424 0.74 13.14 16.84
C VAL A 424 1.15 14.42 17.60
N ILE A 425 1.69 14.28 18.80
CA ILE A 425 2.17 15.41 19.62
C ILE A 425 3.44 16.02 19.00
N ALA A 426 4.43 15.20 18.64
CA ALA A 426 5.71 15.67 18.10
C ALA A 426 5.56 16.44 16.77
N THR A 427 4.56 16.08 15.98
CA THR A 427 4.27 16.74 14.69
C THR A 427 3.36 17.96 14.80
N ASP A 428 2.86 18.27 16.01
CA ASP A 428 2.01 19.44 16.31
C ASP A 428 0.69 19.46 15.52
N LYS A 429 0.24 18.30 15.00
CA LYS A 429 -0.92 18.21 14.10
C LYS A 429 -2.28 18.43 14.81
N LEU A 430 -2.30 18.39 16.14
CA LEU A 430 -3.48 18.70 16.94
C LEU A 430 -3.54 20.15 17.48
N SER A 431 -2.45 20.92 17.37
CA SER A 431 -2.30 22.22 18.04
C SER A 431 -2.97 23.40 17.35
N ALA A 432 -3.80 23.14 16.32
CA ALA A 432 -4.67 24.13 15.71
C ALA A 432 -6.13 23.88 16.13
N PRO A 433 -6.60 24.40 17.27
CA PRO A 433 -8.01 24.72 17.45
C PRO A 433 -8.24 26.14 16.93
N LYS A 434 -8.83 26.29 15.74
CA LYS A 434 -9.30 27.62 15.29
C LYS A 434 -10.57 28.06 16.00
N ASP A 435 -11.32 27.13 16.57
CA ASP A 435 -12.56 27.42 17.29
C ASP A 435 -12.49 26.89 18.71
N ILE A 436 -11.97 27.72 19.63
CA ILE A 436 -12.19 27.57 21.07
C ILE A 436 -13.63 28.04 21.33
N ALA A 437 -14.60 27.23 20.92
CA ALA A 437 -15.98 27.34 21.39
C ALA A 437 -16.29 26.11 22.21
N THR A 438 -16.32 26.32 23.52
CA THR A 438 -16.79 25.43 24.56
C THR A 438 -18.13 24.77 24.19
N ALA A 439 -18.10 23.52 23.75
CA ALA A 439 -19.19 22.56 23.90
C ALA A 439 -18.67 21.13 23.68
N ASP A 440 -18.90 20.24 24.65
CA ASP A 440 -18.53 18.82 24.61
C ASP A 440 -19.19 18.01 23.45
N ASP A 441 -20.03 18.66 22.65
CA ASP A 441 -20.93 18.06 21.64
C ASP A 441 -20.85 18.72 20.24
N THR A 442 -19.88 19.60 19.95
CA THR A 442 -19.72 20.08 18.57
C THR A 442 -19.17 18.97 17.66
N PRO A 443 -19.78 18.73 16.49
CA PRO A 443 -19.27 17.76 15.53
C PRO A 443 -17.85 18.17 15.08
N VAL A 444 -16.91 17.23 15.17
CA VAL A 444 -15.53 17.46 14.71
C VAL A 444 -15.56 17.74 13.21
N ASN A 445 -14.95 18.85 12.79
CA ASN A 445 -14.82 19.19 11.38
C ASN A 445 -13.95 18.13 10.69
N GLU A 446 -14.44 17.53 9.60
CA GLU A 446 -13.68 16.54 8.84
C GLU A 446 -12.36 17.08 8.28
N ASP A 447 -12.30 18.39 8.02
CA ASP A 447 -11.10 19.07 7.52
C ASP A 447 -10.01 19.25 8.61
N GLU A 448 -10.29 18.89 9.87
CA GLU A 448 -9.37 19.01 11.01
C GLU A 448 -8.95 17.66 11.61
N MET A 449 -9.33 16.55 10.97
CA MET A 449 -9.01 15.19 11.41
C MET A 449 -7.54 14.84 11.12
N VAL A 450 -6.88 14.23 12.11
CA VAL A 450 -5.58 13.57 11.95
C VAL A 450 -5.83 12.12 11.56
N ASP A 451 -5.57 11.79 10.29
CA ASP A 451 -5.78 10.45 9.77
C ASP A 451 -4.55 9.56 9.97
N ILE A 452 -4.78 8.34 10.44
CA ILE A 452 -3.75 7.35 10.74
C ILE A 452 -4.17 6.02 10.10
N GLY A 453 -3.29 5.48 9.27
CA GLY A 453 -3.42 4.16 8.68
C GLY A 453 -2.85 3.12 9.63
N VAL A 454 -3.63 2.09 9.94
CA VAL A 454 -3.17 0.95 10.73
C VAL A 454 -3.32 -0.35 9.94
N ASP A 455 -2.37 -1.26 10.07
CA ASP A 455 -2.39 -2.60 9.48
C ASP A 455 -1.86 -3.61 10.51
N GLY A 456 -2.15 -4.90 10.32
CA GLY A 456 -1.63 -5.99 11.12
C GLY A 456 -2.68 -6.75 11.93
N SER A 457 -2.33 -8.00 12.23
CA SER A 457 -3.26 -8.98 12.79
C SER A 457 -3.82 -8.61 14.18
N LEU A 458 -3.13 -7.80 14.98
CA LEU A 458 -3.63 -7.42 16.30
C LEU A 458 -4.77 -6.43 16.18
N VAL A 459 -4.58 -5.34 15.41
CA VAL A 459 -5.61 -4.33 15.26
C VAL A 459 -6.82 -4.84 14.46
N GLU A 460 -6.62 -5.80 13.56
CA GLU A 460 -7.71 -6.40 12.79
C GLU A 460 -8.50 -7.48 13.53
N PHE A 461 -7.83 -8.34 14.31
CA PHE A 461 -8.45 -9.56 14.84
C PHE A 461 -8.47 -9.66 16.37
N TYR A 462 -7.65 -8.90 17.10
CA TYR A 462 -7.66 -8.95 18.56
C TYR A 462 -8.89 -8.21 19.10
N PRO A 463 -9.76 -8.84 19.92
CA PRO A 463 -11.00 -8.22 20.37
C PRO A 463 -10.76 -6.93 21.17
N GLY A 464 -11.40 -5.83 20.78
CA GLY A 464 -11.33 -4.55 21.50
C GLY A 464 -9.97 -3.84 21.46
N PHE A 465 -9.04 -4.24 20.58
CA PHE A 465 -7.69 -3.67 20.56
C PHE A 465 -7.69 -2.16 20.24
N GLU A 466 -8.47 -1.73 19.24
CA GLU A 466 -8.63 -0.30 18.93
C GLU A 466 -9.30 0.45 20.08
N ASP A 467 -10.30 -0.15 20.73
CA ASP A 467 -10.99 0.48 21.87
C ASP A 467 -10.02 0.76 23.03
N TYR A 468 -9.11 -0.18 23.32
CA TYR A 468 -8.07 0.03 24.33
C TYR A 468 -7.02 1.06 23.93
N ILE A 469 -6.69 1.17 22.63
CA ILE A 469 -5.85 2.26 22.13
C ILE A 469 -6.54 3.60 22.40
N ARG A 470 -7.82 3.72 22.03
CA ARG A 470 -8.60 4.95 22.22
C ARG A 470 -8.75 5.30 23.70
N GLU A 471 -9.01 4.31 24.56
CA GLU A 471 -9.06 4.49 26.02
C GLU A 471 -7.76 5.11 26.55
N ALA A 472 -6.60 4.62 26.09
CA ALA A 472 -5.31 5.18 26.48
C ALA A 472 -5.06 6.58 25.90
N LEU A 473 -5.40 6.82 24.62
CA LEU A 473 -5.25 8.14 23.99
C LEU A 473 -5.99 9.24 24.77
N GLN A 474 -7.17 8.93 25.32
CA GLN A 474 -7.95 9.87 26.13
C GLN A 474 -7.24 10.29 27.44
N GLN A 475 -6.32 9.47 27.95
CA GLN A 475 -5.58 9.72 29.19
C GLN A 475 -4.20 10.37 28.97
N ILE A 476 -3.80 10.56 27.71
CA ILE A 476 -2.48 11.13 27.37
C ILE A 476 -2.56 12.66 27.39
N GLU A 477 -1.67 13.27 28.17
CA GLU A 477 -1.39 14.71 28.20
C GLU A 477 -1.03 15.19 26.78
N GLY A 478 -1.76 16.18 26.26
CA GLY A 478 -1.59 16.70 24.89
C GLY A 478 -2.55 16.10 23.86
N ILE A 479 -3.18 14.95 24.14
CA ILE A 479 -4.27 14.40 23.32
C ILE A 479 -5.61 14.66 24.03
N GLY A 480 -5.82 14.03 25.19
CA GLY A 480 -7.08 14.08 25.93
C GLY A 480 -8.30 13.58 25.14
N LYS A 481 -9.49 13.71 25.72
CA LYS A 481 -10.75 13.28 25.08
C LYS A 481 -11.05 14.02 23.77
N HIS A 482 -10.72 15.31 23.70
CA HIS A 482 -10.97 16.10 22.49
C HIS A 482 -9.98 15.76 21.36
N GLY A 483 -8.71 15.57 21.66
CA GLY A 483 -7.71 15.17 20.67
C GLY A 483 -7.96 13.76 20.14
N GLU A 484 -8.39 12.83 21.00
CA GLU A 484 -8.73 11.46 20.58
C GLU A 484 -9.87 11.45 19.56
N LYS A 485 -10.93 12.24 19.76
CA LYS A 485 -12.03 12.41 18.79
C LYS A 485 -11.56 12.96 17.43
N ARG A 486 -10.43 13.65 17.37
CA ARG A 486 -9.83 14.17 16.13
C ARG A 486 -8.90 13.18 15.44
N ILE A 487 -8.59 12.04 16.07
CA ILE A 487 -7.75 11.00 15.48
C ILE A 487 -8.64 9.96 14.79
N ARG A 488 -8.51 9.89 13.46
CA ARG A 488 -9.15 8.87 12.63
C ARG A 488 -8.19 7.70 12.45
N ILE A 489 -8.48 6.59 13.11
CA ILE A 489 -7.78 5.32 12.91
C ILE A 489 -8.53 4.56 11.83
N GLY A 490 -7.84 4.20 10.75
CA GLY A 490 -8.44 3.45 9.66
C GLY A 490 -7.55 2.31 9.17
N ILE A 491 -8.17 1.15 8.92
CA ILE A 491 -7.45 -0.01 8.38
C ILE A 491 -6.93 0.33 6.97
N ALA A 492 -5.64 0.15 6.78
CA ALA A 492 -4.95 0.33 5.52
C ALA A 492 -4.69 -1.05 4.90
N LYS A 493 -5.52 -1.44 3.94
CA LYS A 493 -5.40 -2.74 3.29
C LYS A 493 -4.24 -2.72 2.29
N ASP A 494 -3.37 -3.72 2.38
CA ASP A 494 -2.31 -4.01 1.41
C ASP A 494 -1.23 -2.92 1.26
N GLY A 495 -0.66 -2.47 2.40
CA GLY A 495 0.43 -1.49 2.42
C GLY A 495 1.64 -1.90 1.57
N SER A 496 2.04 -3.17 1.62
CA SER A 496 3.21 -3.67 0.87
C SER A 496 2.97 -3.85 -0.64
N GLY A 497 1.71 -3.86 -1.10
CA GLY A 497 1.35 -3.88 -2.52
C GLY A 497 1.01 -2.48 -3.04
N VAL A 498 -0.15 -1.96 -2.64
CA VAL A 498 -0.70 -0.68 -3.11
C VAL A 498 0.18 0.49 -2.70
N GLY A 499 0.66 0.50 -1.46
CA GLY A 499 1.56 1.54 -0.97
C GLY A 499 2.86 1.60 -1.76
N ALA A 500 3.43 0.43 -2.11
CA ALA A 500 4.66 0.38 -2.88
C ALA A 500 4.50 0.90 -4.32
N ALA A 501 3.37 0.59 -4.95
CA ALA A 501 3.01 1.15 -6.25
C ALA A 501 2.86 2.68 -6.21
N LEU A 502 2.26 3.22 -5.14
CA LEU A 502 2.13 4.67 -4.93
C LEU A 502 3.49 5.35 -4.70
N ILE A 503 4.44 4.69 -4.01
CA ILE A 503 5.79 5.24 -3.84
C ILE A 503 6.55 5.20 -5.17
N ALA A 504 6.39 4.14 -5.98
CA ALA A 504 6.94 4.09 -7.33
C ALA A 504 6.41 5.22 -8.23
N LEU A 505 5.14 5.59 -8.07
CA LEU A 505 4.55 6.77 -8.72
C LEU A 505 5.21 8.07 -8.25
N VAL A 506 5.44 8.24 -6.95
CA VAL A 506 6.14 9.42 -6.42
C VAL A 506 7.55 9.51 -6.99
N ALA A 507 8.30 8.40 -6.98
CA ALA A 507 9.63 8.35 -7.57
C ALA A 507 9.64 8.71 -9.06
N ASP A 508 8.68 8.21 -9.84
CA ASP A 508 8.54 8.53 -11.26
C ASP A 508 8.24 10.01 -11.51
N LYS A 509 7.39 10.63 -10.69
CA LYS A 509 7.11 12.08 -10.76
C LYS A 509 8.37 12.90 -10.48
N LEU A 510 9.15 12.52 -9.46
CA LEU A 510 10.39 13.22 -9.11
C LEU A 510 11.42 13.12 -10.24
N ALA A 511 11.63 11.92 -10.79
CA ALA A 511 12.56 11.71 -11.91
C ALA A 511 12.17 12.54 -13.15
N LYS A 512 10.87 12.60 -13.48
CA LYS A 512 10.38 13.43 -14.60
C LYS A 512 10.58 14.92 -14.36
N GLN A 513 10.40 15.39 -13.12
CA GLN A 513 10.64 16.79 -12.78
C GLN A 513 12.12 17.17 -12.87
N GLU A 514 13.03 16.29 -12.44
CA GLU A 514 14.47 16.50 -12.59
C GLU A 514 14.88 16.56 -14.07
N GLN A 515 14.42 15.60 -14.89
CA GLN A 515 14.65 15.63 -16.33
C GLN A 515 14.14 16.92 -16.98
N LEU A 516 12.96 17.41 -16.55
CA LEU A 516 12.40 18.66 -17.06
C LEU A 516 13.27 19.87 -16.65
N LYS A 517 13.78 19.91 -15.42
CA LYS A 517 14.68 20.97 -14.93
C LYS A 517 15.98 20.98 -15.72
N GLU A 518 16.60 19.82 -15.96
CA GLU A 518 17.81 19.69 -16.77
C GLU A 518 17.57 20.14 -18.22
N LEU A 519 16.43 19.77 -18.80
CA LEU A 519 16.05 20.17 -20.16
C LEU A 519 15.80 21.69 -20.28
N VAL A 520 15.31 22.34 -19.23
CA VAL A 520 15.09 23.80 -19.17
C VAL A 520 16.38 24.56 -18.85
N GLN A 521 17.31 24.00 -18.05
CA GLN A 521 18.61 24.61 -17.76
C GLN A 521 19.61 24.50 -18.92
N SER A 522 19.57 23.40 -19.68
CA SER A 522 20.45 23.14 -20.83
C SER A 522 20.53 24.30 -21.85
N PRO A 523 19.41 24.90 -22.32
CA PRO A 523 19.45 26.06 -23.19
C PRO A 523 19.96 27.34 -22.51
N VAL A 524 19.72 27.51 -21.21
CA VAL A 524 20.14 28.71 -20.46
C VAL A 524 21.65 28.71 -20.25
N ASP A 525 22.25 27.55 -20.00
CA ASP A 525 23.71 27.38 -19.91
C ASP A 525 24.38 27.53 -21.29
N LEU A 526 23.74 27.04 -22.36
CA LEU A 526 24.19 27.25 -23.74
C LEU A 526 24.12 28.72 -24.17
N TRP A 527 23.08 29.47 -23.76
CA TRP A 527 22.98 30.91 -24.01
C TRP A 527 23.95 31.72 -23.14
N GLY A 528 24.19 31.30 -21.89
CA GLY A 528 25.21 31.87 -21.01
C GLY A 528 26.62 31.69 -21.56
N GLN A 529 26.94 30.53 -22.12
CA GLN A 529 28.20 30.27 -22.82
C GLN A 529 28.30 31.00 -24.17
N PHE A 530 27.19 31.18 -24.90
CA PHE A 530 27.17 31.98 -26.13
C PHE A 530 27.41 33.48 -25.87
N LEU A 531 26.85 34.02 -24.79
CA LEU A 531 27.08 35.40 -24.37
C LEU A 531 28.51 35.63 -23.85
N PHE A 532 29.14 34.61 -23.24
CA PHE A 532 30.55 34.67 -22.85
C PHE A 532 31.53 34.45 -24.01
N SER A 533 31.13 33.75 -25.08
CA SER A 533 31.97 33.50 -26.26
C SER A 533 31.94 34.66 -27.28
N ALA A 534 30.97 35.58 -27.15
CA ALA A 534 30.88 36.78 -27.97
C ALA A 534 31.55 38.01 -27.32
N HIS A 535 32.81 37.89 -26.90
CA HIS A 535 33.68 39.04 -26.60
C HIS A 535 34.94 38.97 -27.47
N LYS A 536 34.90 39.66 -28.62
CA LYS A 536 36.13 40.21 -29.23
C LYS A 536 36.60 41.40 -28.40
N HIS A 537 37.92 41.51 -28.30
CA HIS A 537 38.73 42.32 -27.38
C HIS A 537 38.32 43.80 -27.11
N PRO A 538 38.77 44.36 -25.97
CA PRO A 538 38.45 45.69 -25.50
C PRO A 538 39.48 46.72 -26.00
N ALA A 539 39.05 47.62 -26.86
CA ALA A 539 39.61 48.95 -27.05
C ALA A 539 38.54 49.76 -27.78
N ASP A 540 38.43 51.04 -27.43
CA ASP A 540 37.45 52.00 -27.93
C ASP A 540 36.08 51.91 -27.24
N ILE A 541 35.97 52.63 -26.12
CA ILE A 541 35.05 53.78 -25.94
C ILE A 541 35.19 54.18 -24.46
N LEU A 542 36.25 54.92 -24.18
CA LEU A 542 36.42 55.71 -22.96
C LEU A 542 36.34 57.17 -23.39
N THR A 543 35.14 57.74 -23.45
CA THR A 543 34.89 59.19 -23.32
C THR A 543 33.38 59.46 -23.39
N SER A 544 32.71 59.50 -22.23
CA SER A 544 31.72 60.52 -21.86
C SER A 544 30.87 60.05 -20.67
N LEU A 545 31.30 60.40 -19.47
CA LEU A 545 30.41 60.52 -18.31
C LEU A 545 30.57 61.92 -17.76
N PRO A 546 29.48 62.61 -17.37
CA PRO A 546 29.49 63.47 -16.21
C PRO A 546 28.93 62.71 -15.00
N ASN A 547 29.83 62.70 -14.02
CA ASN A 547 29.78 62.45 -12.59
C ASN A 547 28.53 62.85 -11.77
N MET A 548 28.51 62.29 -10.53
CA MET A 548 27.77 62.63 -9.29
C MET A 548 26.49 61.83 -9.02
N GLY A 549 26.24 61.21 -7.86
CA GLY A 549 26.89 61.14 -6.54
C GLY A 549 26.03 60.26 -5.59
N PRO A 550 26.46 59.95 -4.36
CA PRO A 550 26.04 58.76 -3.61
C PRO A 550 24.89 59.03 -2.62
N ASN A 551 23.93 58.09 -2.48
CA ASN A 551 23.31 57.67 -1.21
C ASN A 551 22.16 56.65 -1.41
N SER A 552 22.00 55.78 -0.40
CA SER A 552 20.91 54.84 -0.09
C SER A 552 20.64 53.67 -1.06
N VAL A 553 21.01 52.46 -0.63
CA VAL A 553 20.48 51.19 -1.14
C VAL A 553 19.43 50.71 -0.15
N ASP A 554 18.16 50.93 -0.47
CA ASP A 554 17.01 50.21 0.09
C ASP A 554 16.48 49.22 -0.97
N PRO A 555 15.86 48.09 -0.58
CA PRO A 555 15.40 47.07 -1.52
C PRO A 555 14.16 47.56 -2.31
N MET A 556 14.23 47.51 -3.64
CA MET A 556 13.17 47.94 -4.54
C MET A 556 12.01 46.92 -4.57
N PHE A 557 10.85 47.28 -4.02
CA PHE A 557 9.55 46.72 -4.42
C PHE A 557 8.99 47.58 -5.57
N PRO A 558 8.47 47.00 -6.66
CA PRO A 558 7.83 47.78 -7.71
C PRO A 558 6.39 48.14 -7.32
N ASP A 559 6.20 49.31 -6.71
CA ASP A 559 4.90 49.98 -6.66
C ASP A 559 4.64 50.66 -8.02
N SER A 560 3.98 49.95 -8.92
CA SER A 560 3.28 50.57 -10.05
C SER A 560 1.85 50.05 -10.04
N PRO A 561 0.83 50.91 -9.83
CA PRO A 561 -0.55 50.47 -9.91
C PRO A 561 -0.84 50.05 -11.35
N VAL A 562 -1.33 48.81 -11.51
CA VAL A 562 -1.71 48.24 -12.80
C VAL A 562 -2.84 49.08 -13.40
N SER A 563 -2.54 49.94 -14.36
CA SER A 563 -3.55 50.72 -15.07
C SER A 563 -4.11 49.89 -16.22
N PHE A 564 -5.36 49.45 -16.11
CA PHE A 564 -6.10 48.86 -17.22
C PHE A 564 -6.51 49.96 -18.21
N SER A 565 -6.51 49.65 -19.52
CA SER A 565 -6.96 50.61 -20.52
C SER A 565 -8.45 50.93 -20.30
N PRO A 566 -8.91 52.17 -20.59
CA PRO A 566 -10.31 52.53 -20.46
C PRO A 566 -11.26 51.59 -21.22
N SER A 567 -10.80 51.02 -22.34
CA SER A 567 -11.54 50.01 -23.11
C SER A 567 -11.78 48.69 -22.37
N VAL A 568 -10.82 48.25 -21.54
CA VAL A 568 -10.94 47.01 -20.74
C VAL A 568 -11.85 47.25 -19.53
N VAL A 569 -11.76 48.44 -18.93
CA VAL A 569 -12.65 48.84 -17.83
C VAL A 569 -14.09 48.99 -18.31
N ASP A 570 -14.33 49.59 -19.49
CA ASP A 570 -15.67 49.68 -20.11
C ASP A 570 -16.23 48.30 -20.51
N SER A 571 -15.40 47.38 -21.01
CA SER A 571 -15.84 45.99 -21.30
C SER A 571 -16.20 45.21 -20.03
N LEU A 572 -15.51 45.46 -18.92
CA LEU A 572 -15.81 44.85 -17.63
C LEU A 572 -17.05 45.49 -16.97
N GLN A 573 -17.27 46.79 -17.16
CA GLN A 573 -18.42 47.51 -16.59
C GLN A 573 -19.72 47.34 -17.41
N ASN A 574 -19.65 47.09 -18.72
CA ASN A 574 -20.81 46.93 -19.60
C ASN A 574 -21.09 45.48 -20.04
N SER A 575 -20.44 44.49 -19.43
CA SER A 575 -20.71 43.07 -19.67
C SER A 575 -22.06 42.66 -19.05
N SER A 576 -23.13 42.66 -19.85
CA SER A 576 -24.46 42.16 -19.44
C SER A 576 -24.57 40.63 -19.42
N GLU A 577 -23.46 39.90 -19.59
CA GLU A 577 -23.47 38.44 -19.65
C GLU A 577 -23.17 37.82 -18.29
N THR A 578 -24.06 36.96 -17.81
CA THR A 578 -23.88 36.14 -16.61
C THR A 578 -22.79 35.08 -16.82
N ASP A 579 -22.17 34.60 -15.75
CA ASP A 579 -21.13 33.55 -15.80
C ASP A 579 -21.57 32.29 -16.56
N SER A 580 -22.87 32.00 -16.57
CA SER A 580 -23.48 30.92 -17.37
C SER A 580 -23.28 31.10 -18.88
N THR A 581 -23.37 32.32 -19.39
CA THR A 581 -23.26 32.64 -20.82
C THR A 581 -21.80 32.59 -21.27
N ARG A 582 -20.88 33.05 -20.40
CA ARG A 582 -19.43 32.94 -20.62
C ARG A 582 -18.96 31.48 -20.63
N SER A 583 -19.45 30.66 -19.70
CA SER A 583 -19.14 29.22 -19.68
C SER A 583 -19.64 28.51 -20.95
N ARG A 584 -20.83 28.87 -21.44
CA ARG A 584 -21.42 28.27 -22.64
C ARG A 584 -20.70 28.68 -23.92
N ASN A 585 -20.23 29.92 -24.01
CA ASN A 585 -19.42 30.39 -25.14
C ASN A 585 -18.03 29.73 -25.14
N LEU A 586 -17.42 29.53 -23.97
CA LEU A 586 -16.16 28.80 -23.84
C LEU A 586 -16.32 27.33 -24.28
N GLU A 587 -17.42 26.69 -23.87
CA GLU A 587 -17.72 25.31 -24.24
C GLU A 587 -17.94 25.16 -25.76
N LEU A 588 -18.62 26.12 -26.39
CA LEU A 588 -18.76 26.18 -27.86
C LEU A 588 -17.42 26.35 -28.57
N GLN A 589 -16.51 27.18 -28.04
CA GLN A 589 -15.16 27.32 -28.60
C GLN A 589 -14.32 26.05 -28.45
N ILE A 590 -14.44 25.35 -27.31
CA ILE A 590 -13.78 24.06 -27.10
C ILE A 590 -14.31 23.03 -28.09
N GLN A 591 -15.64 22.95 -28.28
CA GLN A 591 -16.25 22.04 -29.27
C GLN A 591 -15.79 22.33 -30.69
N GLN A 592 -15.72 23.60 -31.09
CA GLN A 592 -15.23 23.97 -32.42
C GLN A 592 -13.78 23.56 -32.63
N ARG A 593 -12.93 23.75 -31.61
CA ARG A 593 -11.51 23.39 -31.69
C ARG A 593 -11.29 21.88 -31.74
N VAL A 594 -12.05 21.13 -30.94
CA VAL A 594 -12.03 19.66 -30.98
C VAL A 594 -12.50 19.15 -32.34
N THR A 595 -13.54 19.77 -32.92
CA THR A 595 -14.06 19.37 -34.24
C THR A 595 -13.04 19.63 -35.35
N ALA A 596 -12.39 20.80 -35.34
CA ALA A 596 -11.34 21.12 -36.30
C ALA A 596 -10.13 20.17 -36.20
N GLU A 597 -9.75 19.77 -34.99
CA GLU A 597 -8.64 18.83 -34.80
C GLU A 597 -9.00 17.40 -35.25
N LEU A 598 -10.25 16.99 -35.03
CA LEU A 598 -10.76 15.71 -35.54
C LEU A 598 -10.80 15.67 -37.07
N GLU A 599 -11.17 16.77 -37.73
CA GLU A 599 -11.09 16.88 -39.19
C GLU A 599 -9.64 16.79 -39.68
N ARG A 600 -8.72 17.50 -39.01
CA ARG A 600 -7.28 17.47 -39.34
C ARG A 600 -6.69 16.05 -39.22
N ILE A 601 -7.00 15.33 -38.13
CA ILE A 601 -6.54 13.95 -37.92
C ILE A 601 -7.12 13.02 -38.98
N ARG A 602 -8.39 13.20 -39.34
CA ARG A 602 -9.05 12.37 -40.35
C ARG A 602 -8.41 12.55 -41.74
N ASP A 603 -8.04 13.78 -42.10
CA ASP A 603 -7.35 14.08 -43.36
C ASP A 603 -5.92 13.49 -43.38
N GLU A 604 -5.20 13.56 -42.26
CA GLU A 604 -3.88 12.93 -42.11
C GLU A 604 -3.95 11.40 -42.25
N GLU A 605 -4.97 10.77 -41.64
CA GLU A 605 -5.18 9.33 -41.77
C GLU A 605 -5.54 8.93 -43.21
N ALA A 606 -6.37 9.71 -43.90
CA ALA A 606 -6.72 9.47 -45.29
C ALA A 606 -5.49 9.55 -46.21
N GLN A 607 -4.60 10.53 -45.99
CA GLN A 607 -3.34 10.65 -46.73
C GLN A 607 -2.38 9.50 -46.44
N ARG A 608 -2.26 9.07 -45.19
CA ARG A 608 -1.47 7.88 -44.82
C ARG A 608 -2.01 6.63 -45.48
N LEU A 609 -3.33 6.45 -45.50
CA LEU A 609 -3.96 5.29 -46.12
C LEU A 609 -3.72 5.24 -47.63
N ALA A 610 -3.76 6.41 -48.29
CA ALA A 610 -3.42 6.54 -49.71
C ALA A 610 -1.96 6.14 -49.99
N GLN A 611 -1.00 6.62 -49.17
CA GLN A 611 0.41 6.25 -49.29
C GLN A 611 0.66 4.75 -49.05
N TYR A 612 -0.03 4.13 -48.09
CA TYR A 612 0.07 2.69 -47.87
C TYR A 612 -0.52 1.88 -49.01
N THR A 613 -1.65 2.34 -49.57
CA THR A 613 -2.30 1.69 -50.71
C THR A 613 -1.41 1.72 -51.95
N GLU A 614 -0.73 2.85 -52.20
CA GLU A 614 0.22 3.00 -53.31
C GLU A 614 1.47 2.12 -53.15
N ARG A 615 1.95 1.93 -51.91
CA ARG A 615 3.06 1.02 -51.60
C ARG A 615 2.69 -0.47 -51.71
N LEU A 616 1.41 -0.81 -51.57
CA LEU A 616 0.93 -2.21 -51.56
C LEU A 616 0.55 -2.73 -52.96
N THR A 617 0.48 -1.86 -53.97
CA THR A 617 0.21 -2.27 -55.37
C THR A 617 1.49 -2.33 -56.20
N PRO A 618 1.94 -3.53 -56.66
CA PRO A 618 3.09 -3.61 -57.55
C PRO A 618 2.75 -3.10 -58.96
N SER A 619 3.69 -2.35 -59.55
CA SER A 619 3.66 -1.93 -60.95
C SER A 619 3.92 -3.13 -61.87
N SER A 620 2.88 -3.63 -62.53
CA SER A 620 3.02 -4.57 -63.65
C SER A 620 2.19 -4.09 -64.83
N GLU A 621 2.88 -3.49 -65.80
CA GLU A 621 2.48 -3.52 -67.20
C GLU A 621 2.66 -4.95 -67.72
N GLU A 622 1.59 -5.58 -68.20
CA GLU A 622 1.51 -6.38 -69.45
C GLU A 622 0.25 -7.27 -69.46
N GLN A 623 -0.24 -7.50 -70.69
CA GLN A 623 -1.59 -7.88 -71.09
C GLN A 623 -1.95 -9.36 -70.88
N SER A 624 -3.21 -9.68 -70.58
CA SER A 624 -4.14 -10.41 -71.49
C SER A 624 -5.44 -10.84 -70.81
N ASP A 625 -6.52 -10.71 -71.59
CA ASP A 625 -7.95 -11.04 -71.39
C ASP A 625 -8.31 -12.24 -70.49
N ASP A 626 -9.27 -12.06 -69.56
CA ASP A 626 -10.64 -12.61 -69.68
C ASP A 626 -11.54 -12.23 -68.46
N SER A 627 -12.81 -11.96 -68.74
CA SER A 627 -14.00 -11.98 -67.86
C SER A 627 -14.13 -11.07 -66.61
N SER A 628 -15.02 -10.08 -66.75
CA SER A 628 -15.95 -9.52 -65.75
C SER A 628 -15.53 -9.50 -64.27
N SER A 629 -14.74 -8.50 -63.87
CA SER A 629 -14.67 -7.98 -62.50
C SER A 629 -14.16 -6.54 -62.52
N PRO A 630 -14.79 -5.56 -61.83
CA PRO A 630 -14.26 -4.20 -61.80
C PRO A 630 -12.94 -4.16 -61.04
N SER A 631 -11.98 -3.37 -61.54
CA SER A 631 -10.65 -3.26 -60.95
C SER A 631 -10.74 -2.70 -59.52
N LEU A 632 -9.76 -3.03 -58.68
CA LEU A 632 -9.73 -2.58 -57.28
C LEU A 632 -9.77 -1.04 -57.15
N LYS A 633 -9.28 -0.32 -58.16
CA LYS A 633 -9.35 1.16 -58.23
C LYS A 633 -10.79 1.67 -58.38
N ASP A 634 -11.65 0.96 -59.10
CA ASP A 634 -13.04 1.36 -59.36
C ASP A 634 -13.97 1.10 -58.16
N LYS A 635 -13.64 0.09 -57.34
CA LYS A 635 -14.37 -0.20 -56.09
C LYS A 635 -14.04 0.77 -54.96
N ILE A 636 -12.83 1.33 -54.96
CA ILE A 636 -12.37 2.25 -53.92
C ILE A 636 -12.80 3.69 -54.25
N SER A 637 -12.78 4.10 -55.53
CA SER A 637 -13.25 5.42 -55.96
C SER A 637 -14.76 5.62 -55.78
N SER A 638 -15.57 4.57 -56.02
CA SER A 638 -17.04 4.63 -55.80
C SER A 638 -17.46 4.68 -54.33
N ALA A 639 -16.60 4.23 -53.41
CA ALA A 639 -16.86 4.31 -51.96
C ALA A 639 -16.53 5.70 -51.36
N LEU A 640 -15.83 6.58 -52.10
CA LEU A 640 -15.22 7.80 -51.57
C LEU A 640 -15.80 9.12 -52.12
N THR A 641 -16.79 9.11 -53.02
CA THR A 641 -17.47 10.35 -53.46
C THR A 641 -18.80 10.57 -52.72
N PRO A 642 -18.97 11.68 -51.97
CA PRO A 642 -20.25 12.02 -51.36
C PRO A 642 -21.10 12.82 -52.36
N SER A 643 -22.01 12.15 -53.08
CA SER A 643 -23.11 12.87 -53.75
C SER A 643 -24.24 13.08 -52.75
N SER A 644 -24.36 14.32 -52.30
CA SER A 644 -25.57 14.90 -51.72
C SER A 644 -26.80 14.53 -52.56
N SER A 645 -27.87 14.11 -51.89
CA SER A 645 -29.22 13.76 -52.42
C SER A 645 -29.47 12.27 -52.61
N GLN A 646 -29.78 11.56 -51.52
CA GLN A 646 -30.91 10.61 -51.44
C GLN A 646 -31.01 10.05 -50.02
N ASN A 647 -31.63 10.85 -49.15
CA ASN A 647 -32.19 10.38 -47.90
C ASN A 647 -33.63 9.93 -48.21
N LYS A 648 -33.80 8.69 -48.72
CA LYS A 648 -35.07 7.95 -48.74
C LYS A 648 -34.83 6.50 -49.17
N ASP A 649 -35.36 5.58 -48.35
CA ASP A 649 -35.55 4.16 -48.61
C ASP A 649 -34.32 3.23 -48.57
N ARG A 650 -33.71 3.09 -47.38
CA ARG A 650 -33.20 1.76 -46.98
C ARG A 650 -34.41 0.87 -46.72
N SER A 651 -34.77 0.03 -47.70
CA SER A 651 -35.94 -0.85 -47.58
C SER A 651 -35.76 -1.81 -46.40
N ASN A 652 -36.88 -2.08 -45.70
CA ASN A 652 -36.98 -3.01 -44.58
C ASN A 652 -36.36 -4.38 -44.90
N ASP A 653 -36.30 -4.79 -46.16
CA ASP A 653 -35.70 -6.05 -46.60
C ASP A 653 -34.17 -6.11 -46.47
N SER A 654 -33.46 -4.99 -46.67
CA SER A 654 -31.99 -4.97 -46.52
C SER A 654 -31.57 -5.10 -45.06
N VAL A 655 -32.30 -4.40 -44.18
CA VAL A 655 -32.10 -4.46 -42.73
C VAL A 655 -32.54 -5.83 -42.20
N SER A 656 -33.62 -6.41 -42.72
CA SER A 656 -34.07 -7.75 -42.35
C SER A 656 -33.04 -8.82 -42.73
N LYS A 657 -32.39 -8.68 -43.89
CA LYS A 657 -31.30 -9.57 -44.32
C LYS A 657 -30.05 -9.42 -43.47
N GLU A 658 -29.61 -8.20 -43.17
CA GLU A 658 -28.44 -7.98 -42.29
C GLU A 658 -28.71 -8.47 -40.86
N VAL A 659 -29.93 -8.29 -40.35
CA VAL A 659 -30.34 -8.81 -39.03
C VAL A 659 -30.41 -10.34 -39.04
N ALA A 660 -30.88 -10.97 -40.12
CA ALA A 660 -30.89 -12.43 -40.25
C ALA A 660 -29.47 -13.00 -40.37
N GLU A 661 -28.57 -12.30 -41.06
CA GLU A 661 -27.17 -12.70 -41.25
C GLU A 661 -26.36 -12.52 -39.96
N LEU A 662 -26.62 -11.45 -39.20
CA LEU A 662 -26.07 -11.25 -37.85
C LEU A 662 -26.60 -12.29 -36.86
N ARG A 663 -27.89 -12.65 -36.92
CA ARG A 663 -28.46 -13.74 -36.11
C ARG A 663 -27.81 -15.08 -36.44
N SER A 664 -27.58 -15.38 -37.72
CA SER A 664 -26.89 -16.60 -38.16
C SER A 664 -25.43 -16.65 -37.69
N LYS A 665 -24.72 -15.51 -37.70
CA LYS A 665 -23.36 -15.39 -37.16
C LYS A 665 -23.31 -15.50 -35.63
N LEU A 666 -24.32 -15.01 -34.93
CA LEU A 666 -24.46 -15.13 -33.47
C LEU A 666 -24.77 -16.57 -33.04
N GLU A 667 -25.60 -17.30 -33.79
CA GLU A 667 -25.86 -18.72 -33.54
C GLU A 667 -24.67 -19.64 -33.84
N ARG A 668 -23.72 -19.20 -34.69
CA ARG A 668 -22.49 -19.94 -35.01
C ARG A 668 -21.32 -19.72 -34.04
N ARG A 669 -21.42 -18.79 -33.08
CA ARG A 669 -20.44 -18.72 -31.98
C ARG A 669 -20.69 -19.90 -31.04
N LYS A 670 -19.63 -20.64 -30.70
CA LYS A 670 -19.68 -21.67 -29.65
C LYS A 670 -20.30 -21.06 -28.40
N LYS A 671 -21.53 -21.46 -28.08
CA LYS A 671 -22.11 -21.24 -26.75
C LYS A 671 -21.15 -21.86 -25.75
N LEU A 672 -20.85 -21.14 -24.67
CA LEU A 672 -20.31 -21.75 -23.45
C LEU A 672 -21.18 -22.97 -23.16
N ASP A 673 -20.54 -24.12 -22.93
CA ASP A 673 -21.22 -25.38 -22.64
C ASP A 673 -22.25 -25.09 -21.55
N GLN A 674 -23.54 -25.29 -21.84
CA GLN A 674 -24.58 -25.03 -20.85
C GLN A 674 -24.31 -25.97 -19.67
N THR A 675 -24.22 -25.38 -18.47
CA THR A 675 -24.05 -26.15 -17.23
C THR A 675 -25.12 -27.24 -17.16
N ASP A 676 -24.69 -28.46 -16.81
CA ASP A 676 -25.55 -29.65 -16.75
C ASP A 676 -26.82 -29.33 -15.95
N ALA A 677 -28.00 -29.70 -16.45
CA ALA A 677 -29.29 -29.27 -15.91
C ALA A 677 -29.50 -29.71 -14.45
N SER A 678 -28.78 -30.76 -14.01
CA SER A 678 -28.77 -31.18 -12.61
C SER A 678 -28.08 -30.16 -11.69
N VAL A 679 -27.02 -29.51 -12.16
CA VAL A 679 -26.26 -28.50 -11.41
C VAL A 679 -27.06 -27.22 -11.28
N GLU A 680 -27.77 -26.80 -12.33
CA GLU A 680 -28.66 -25.64 -12.25
C GLU A 680 -29.82 -25.86 -11.26
N LYS A 681 -30.43 -27.05 -11.28
CA LYS A 681 -31.49 -27.40 -10.34
C LYS A 681 -31.00 -27.41 -8.89
N ALA A 682 -29.81 -27.95 -8.63
CA ALA A 682 -29.21 -27.96 -7.29
C ALA A 682 -28.84 -26.55 -6.82
N LYS A 683 -28.33 -25.70 -7.73
CA LYS A 683 -28.03 -24.28 -7.47
C LYS A 683 -29.30 -23.52 -7.08
N ASP A 684 -30.38 -23.67 -7.85
CA ASP A 684 -31.62 -22.94 -7.60
C ASP A 684 -32.28 -23.39 -6.29
N GLY A 685 -32.21 -24.68 -5.96
CA GLY A 685 -32.65 -25.20 -4.66
C GLY A 685 -31.88 -24.63 -3.48
N LEU A 686 -30.55 -24.49 -3.62
CA LEU A 686 -29.71 -23.87 -2.60
C LEU A 686 -30.00 -22.37 -2.44
N VAL A 687 -30.09 -21.64 -3.56
CA VAL A 687 -30.41 -20.20 -3.55
C VAL A 687 -31.78 -19.94 -2.94
N GLN A 688 -32.76 -20.80 -3.24
CA GLN A 688 -34.09 -20.69 -2.63
C GLN A 688 -34.06 -20.96 -1.13
N CYS A 689 -33.31 -21.96 -0.67
CA CYS A 689 -33.16 -22.23 0.76
C CYS A 689 -32.48 -21.08 1.51
N LEU A 690 -31.39 -20.54 0.96
CA LEU A 690 -30.65 -19.44 1.57
C LEU A 690 -31.45 -18.12 1.61
N ARG A 691 -32.36 -17.91 0.64
CA ARG A 691 -33.29 -16.77 0.66
C ARG A 691 -34.39 -16.93 1.71
N LEU A 692 -34.86 -18.15 1.94
CA LEU A 692 -35.89 -18.44 2.95
C LEU A 692 -35.31 -18.43 4.38
N ASN A 693 -34.02 -18.73 4.54
CA ASN A 693 -33.33 -18.82 5.83
C ASN A 693 -32.16 -17.82 5.93
N ASP A 694 -32.41 -16.56 5.58
CA ASP A 694 -31.40 -15.48 5.48
C ASP A 694 -30.60 -15.24 6.77
N ARG A 695 -31.21 -15.47 7.94
CA ARG A 695 -30.60 -15.32 9.28
C ARG A 695 -30.18 -16.65 9.92
N ARG A 696 -30.42 -17.79 9.26
CA ARG A 696 -30.03 -19.14 9.74
C ARG A 696 -29.47 -20.01 8.61
N PRO A 697 -28.28 -19.68 8.07
CA PRO A 697 -27.75 -20.37 6.88
C PRO A 697 -27.41 -21.85 7.11
N LEU A 698 -27.22 -22.26 8.37
CA LEU A 698 -26.91 -23.65 8.76
C LEU A 698 -28.09 -24.62 8.49
N ASP A 699 -29.32 -24.12 8.38
CA ASP A 699 -30.50 -24.93 8.12
C ASP A 699 -30.59 -25.40 6.66
N CYS A 700 -29.71 -24.91 5.78
CA CYS A 700 -29.64 -25.26 4.35
C CYS A 700 -28.51 -26.25 3.99
N TRP A 701 -27.95 -26.94 4.99
CA TRP A 701 -26.76 -27.79 4.81
C TRP A 701 -26.99 -28.96 3.82
N GLU A 702 -28.18 -29.55 3.78
CA GLU A 702 -28.50 -30.64 2.84
C GLU A 702 -28.46 -30.16 1.38
N GLN A 703 -28.93 -28.93 1.12
CA GLN A 703 -28.93 -28.33 -0.22
C GLN A 703 -27.52 -27.91 -0.62
N VAL A 704 -26.67 -27.51 0.33
CA VAL A 704 -25.25 -27.24 0.10
C VAL A 704 -24.52 -28.51 -0.31
N GLU A 705 -24.71 -29.61 0.41
CA GLU A 705 -24.06 -30.89 0.11
C GLU A 705 -24.56 -31.48 -1.22
N ALA A 706 -25.86 -31.36 -1.52
CA ALA A 706 -26.41 -31.77 -2.81
C ALA A 706 -25.82 -30.96 -3.99
N PHE A 707 -25.62 -29.66 -3.82
CA PHE A 707 -24.98 -28.83 -4.84
C PHE A 707 -23.51 -29.18 -5.04
N LYS A 708 -22.75 -29.36 -3.96
CA LYS A 708 -21.33 -29.79 -4.03
C LYS A 708 -21.17 -31.13 -4.73
N ALA A 709 -22.06 -32.09 -4.45
CA ALA A 709 -22.01 -33.41 -5.08
C ALA A 709 -22.23 -33.35 -6.61
N GLU A 710 -23.12 -32.48 -7.09
CA GLU A 710 -23.35 -32.29 -8.53
C GLU A 710 -22.22 -31.53 -9.22
N VAL A 711 -21.62 -30.54 -8.55
CA VAL A 711 -20.42 -29.83 -9.06
C VAL A 711 -19.22 -30.77 -9.15
N ALA A 712 -19.00 -31.62 -8.14
CA ALA A 712 -17.91 -32.60 -8.15
C ALA A 712 -18.04 -33.59 -9.32
N LYS A 713 -19.26 -34.01 -9.68
CA LYS A 713 -19.50 -34.85 -10.87
C LYS A 713 -19.15 -34.13 -12.17
N LEU A 714 -19.43 -32.82 -12.26
CA LEU A 714 -19.12 -32.00 -13.42
C LEU A 714 -17.60 -31.81 -13.56
N GLU A 715 -16.91 -31.57 -12.44
CA GLU A 715 -15.44 -31.48 -12.39
C GLU A 715 -14.78 -32.80 -12.79
N GLN A 716 -15.26 -33.93 -12.27
CA GLN A 716 -14.75 -35.25 -12.65
C GLN A 716 -14.90 -35.52 -14.15
N LYS A 717 -16.09 -35.24 -14.72
CA LYS A 717 -16.34 -35.34 -16.17
C LYS A 717 -15.44 -34.41 -17.00
N PHE A 718 -15.08 -33.24 -16.48
CA PHE A 718 -14.19 -32.30 -17.14
C PHE A 718 -12.73 -32.79 -17.13
N VAL A 719 -12.27 -33.29 -15.99
CA VAL A 719 -10.93 -33.89 -15.84
C VAL A 719 -10.77 -35.10 -16.78
N ASP A 720 -11.77 -36.00 -16.83
CA ASP A 720 -11.77 -37.16 -17.72
C ASP A 720 -11.78 -36.79 -19.22
N ARG A 721 -12.38 -35.64 -19.58
CA ARG A 721 -12.43 -35.13 -20.95
C ARG A 721 -11.13 -34.45 -21.37
N THR A 722 -10.33 -33.98 -20.41
CA THR A 722 -9.08 -33.22 -20.65
C THR A 722 -7.85 -34.12 -20.65
N LEU A 723 -7.93 -35.30 -20.01
CA LEU A 723 -6.85 -36.29 -19.93
C LEU A 723 -6.87 -37.35 -21.06
N ARG A 724 -7.79 -37.27 -22.03
CA ARG A 724 -7.87 -38.18 -23.19
C ARG A 724 -7.39 -37.55 -24.48
#